data_AF-A0A3P8ZF93-F1
#
_entry.id   AF-A0A3P8ZF93-F1
#
_cell.length_a   1.000
_cell.length_b   1.000
_cell.length_c   1.000
_cell.angle_alpha   90.00
_cell.angle_beta   90.00
_cell.angle_gamma   90.00
#
_symmetry.space_group_name_H-M   'P 1'
#
loop_
_entity.id
_entity.type
_entity.pdbx_description
1 polymer ?
#
loop_
_entity_poly.entity_id
_entity_poly.type
_entity_poly.pdbx_seq_one_letter_code
_entity_poly.pdbx_strand_id
1 'polypeptide(L)'
;ADESCPAALSELCLAQVCLSLDTLCRIGPNGSMRLLWAPLLPQEMADQILNKMAVEGKLNDRTVSIFRNCEQLRLRKARIRSSPLSAEAFRCALCPHRLQELDASWVSGGLTGAQILSGLASNPECRASLQRLTLRGFQMEWESLQVEEAAQVAFSSLKGLRTLNLANTDLTDPTLEDICTLPKLEGLDISSTPVTELSALLGCRNTLRYLTAHGLRRLDMSSSRLISVLGQLSALQHLDLSDDRFASVDQALRLLLEGDPGVLPALVSLDVSGRKRMTEGAIQAFVERRCGLVFLGLLATGAGSCDVLTAKDNLKVTGEANEQQICESLRRYRERECFTREALVNLYQLTSDMDNQTRPDILKLVLEGMQNHSDSLSVQLVASACIFNLTNQDMAVGMPHPLLSAVVNQVLKAMRGFPSHQQLQKNCLLVLCSDIILQDVPFDRFEAAKLVMNLLSGQVDQTLQRMAVAIISILVAKLSTEQTTQLGADIFIMKQLLGIVQQKAMTGVVDSTLKFALSALWNLTDETPTASRHFIQCQGLELYEEVLESYYSESSIQQKVLGLLNNIAEVEELQADLMDEGLLDHIMSLLQGPHVEVGVSYFAGGILAHLTSRQDAWTLDQELRQTILEQLCAAILTWDLPEREMVSYRSFRPFFSLLQTCQPAGVQLWAVWAIRLVCTQNSMQYCRMLQEEGAVDLLKTLISDLDTHSDIRRMAECILGIYHGVSW
;
A
#
# COMPACT_ATOMS: atom_id res chain seq x y z
N ALA A 1 16.61 -5.89 9.63
CA ALA A 1 17.05 -4.49 9.79
C ALA A 1 15.85 -3.72 10.30
N ASP A 2 16.06 -2.97 11.38
CA ASP A 2 15.07 -2.11 12.04
C ASP A 2 14.79 -0.89 11.16
N GLU A 3 13.56 -0.70 10.73
CA GLU A 3 13.11 0.49 9.95
C GLU A 3 12.89 1.72 10.85
N SER A 4 13.39 1.70 12.09
CA SER A 4 13.50 2.87 12.97
C SER A 4 14.69 3.77 12.62
N CYS A 5 15.56 3.37 11.71
CA CYS A 5 16.63 4.23 11.20
C CYS A 5 16.16 4.98 9.94
N PRO A 6 16.40 6.31 9.85
CA PRO A 6 16.29 7.00 8.57
C PRO A 6 17.14 6.27 7.52
N ALA A 7 16.65 6.24 6.27
CA ALA A 7 17.39 5.63 5.16
C ALA A 7 18.83 6.12 5.19
N ALA A 8 19.78 5.19 5.04
CA ALA A 8 21.18 5.53 5.14
C ALA A 8 21.50 6.64 4.13
N LEU A 9 22.31 7.64 4.50
CA LEU A 9 22.66 8.75 3.61
C LEU A 9 23.19 8.23 2.26
N SER A 10 23.91 7.11 2.26
CA SER A 10 24.35 6.42 1.06
C SER A 10 23.21 6.00 0.13
N GLU A 11 22.10 5.48 0.67
CA GLU A 11 20.93 5.09 -0.14
C GLU A 11 20.21 6.30 -0.72
N LEU A 12 20.07 7.38 0.06
CA LEU A 12 19.50 8.64 -0.40
C LEU A 12 20.37 9.27 -1.50
N CYS A 13 21.69 9.27 -1.34
CA CYS A 13 22.62 9.75 -2.35
C CYS A 13 22.54 8.90 -3.63
N LEU A 14 22.50 7.57 -3.52
CA LEU A 14 22.35 6.68 -4.68
C LEU A 14 21.02 6.92 -5.42
N ALA A 15 19.93 7.10 -4.69
CA ALA A 15 18.63 7.45 -5.27
C ALA A 15 18.70 8.80 -6.00
N GLN A 16 19.31 9.82 -5.39
CA GLN A 16 19.47 11.13 -6.00
C GLN A 16 20.34 11.08 -7.27
N VAL A 17 21.40 10.27 -7.29
CA VAL A 17 22.21 10.03 -8.50
C VAL A 17 21.35 9.43 -9.62
N CYS A 18 20.51 8.44 -9.31
CA CYS A 18 19.62 7.82 -10.28
C CYS A 18 18.54 8.78 -10.82
N LEU A 19 18.05 9.70 -9.99
CA LEU A 19 17.11 10.75 -10.39
C LEU A 19 17.78 11.85 -11.23
N SER A 20 19.08 12.06 -11.04
CA SER A 20 19.84 13.15 -11.67
C SER A 20 20.66 12.69 -12.88
N LEU A 21 20.41 11.51 -13.46
CA LEU A 21 21.23 10.99 -14.56
C LEU A 21 21.25 11.93 -15.78
N ASP A 22 20.14 12.59 -16.10
CA ASP A 22 20.05 13.53 -17.23
C ASP A 22 20.92 14.78 -17.05
N THR A 23 21.15 15.21 -15.80
CA THR A 23 22.02 16.36 -15.49
C THR A 23 23.48 15.94 -15.31
N LEU A 24 23.73 14.72 -14.84
CA LEU A 24 25.07 14.19 -14.57
C LEU A 24 25.76 13.61 -15.81
N CYS A 25 25.01 13.32 -16.89
CA CYS A 25 25.54 12.67 -18.09
C CYS A 25 25.46 13.55 -19.34
N ARG A 26 26.43 13.38 -20.24
CA ARG A 26 26.35 13.79 -21.64
C ARG A 26 25.70 12.68 -22.46
N ILE A 27 24.78 13.06 -23.34
CA ILE A 27 24.11 12.15 -24.28
C ILE A 27 24.86 12.15 -25.61
N GLY A 28 25.25 10.97 -26.08
CA GLY A 28 25.88 10.74 -27.38
C GLY A 28 24.87 10.66 -28.54
N PRO A 29 25.34 10.63 -29.79
CA PRO A 29 24.48 10.67 -30.98
C PRO A 29 23.53 9.47 -31.13
N ASN A 30 23.85 8.33 -30.52
CA ASN A 30 23.01 7.14 -30.45
C ASN A 30 22.16 7.06 -29.17
N GLY A 31 22.07 8.14 -28.39
CA GLY A 31 21.37 8.18 -27.11
C GLY A 31 22.13 7.56 -25.93
N SER A 32 23.38 7.10 -26.12
CA SER A 32 24.22 6.59 -25.03
C SER A 32 24.55 7.68 -24.01
N MET A 33 24.51 7.36 -22.72
CA MET A 33 24.85 8.27 -21.64
C MET A 33 26.27 8.01 -21.14
N ARG A 34 27.01 9.09 -20.92
CA ARG A 34 28.33 9.06 -20.28
C ARG A 34 28.41 10.14 -19.23
N LEU A 35 28.87 9.82 -18.02
CA LEU A 35 29.05 10.82 -16.96
C LEU A 35 29.95 11.97 -17.45
N LEU A 36 29.52 13.20 -17.18
CA LEU A 36 30.27 14.42 -17.51
C LEU A 36 31.60 14.47 -16.75
N TRP A 37 31.56 14.02 -15.50
CA TRP A 37 32.72 13.84 -14.64
C TRP A 37 32.50 12.60 -13.78
N ALA A 38 33.47 11.69 -13.79
CA ALA A 38 33.46 10.51 -12.93
C ALA A 38 34.84 10.40 -12.25
N PRO A 39 34.92 10.56 -10.92
CA PRO A 39 36.12 10.15 -10.21
C PRO A 39 36.32 8.63 -10.37
N LEU A 40 37.54 8.14 -10.12
CA LEU A 40 37.77 6.71 -10.03
C LEU A 40 36.94 6.17 -8.84
N LEU A 41 35.84 5.50 -9.13
CA LEU A 41 34.93 5.01 -8.11
C LEU A 41 35.39 3.63 -7.61
N PRO A 42 35.28 3.36 -6.29
CA PRO A 42 35.41 2.00 -5.78
C PRO A 42 34.44 1.05 -6.49
N GLN A 43 34.85 -0.19 -6.72
CA GLN A 43 34.05 -1.18 -7.44
C GLN A 43 32.70 -1.42 -6.77
N GLU A 44 32.69 -1.45 -5.44
CA GLU A 44 31.48 -1.61 -4.63
C GLU A 44 30.47 -0.50 -4.89
N MET A 45 30.94 0.73 -5.15
CA MET A 45 30.08 1.87 -5.44
C MET A 45 29.54 1.81 -6.87
N ALA A 46 30.35 1.39 -7.85
CA ALA A 46 29.88 1.17 -9.22
C ALA A 46 28.82 0.05 -9.28
N ASP A 47 29.05 -1.06 -8.57
CA ASP A 47 28.10 -2.17 -8.42
C ASP A 47 26.78 -1.68 -7.80
N GLN A 48 26.85 -0.85 -6.74
CA GLN A 48 25.68 -0.27 -6.07
C GLN A 48 24.89 0.68 -6.97
N ILE A 49 25.55 1.51 -7.77
CA ILE A 49 24.89 2.43 -8.72
C ILE A 49 24.13 1.62 -9.77
N LEU A 50 24.77 0.62 -10.41
CA LEU A 50 24.10 -0.24 -11.39
C LEU A 50 22.89 -0.94 -10.78
N ASN A 51 23.04 -1.52 -9.59
CA ASN A 51 21.94 -2.21 -8.90
C ASN A 51 20.81 -1.24 -8.54
N LYS A 52 21.11 -0.03 -8.04
CA LYS A 52 20.09 0.98 -7.73
C LYS A 52 19.36 1.41 -9.00
N MET A 53 20.06 1.61 -10.11
CA MET A 53 19.44 1.92 -11.40
C MET A 53 18.49 0.82 -11.88
N ALA A 54 18.84 -0.45 -11.67
CA ALA A 54 17.96 -1.57 -12.01
C ALA A 54 16.71 -1.60 -11.10
N VAL A 55 16.88 -1.44 -9.78
CA VAL A 55 15.79 -1.44 -8.80
C VAL A 55 14.81 -0.27 -9.03
N GLU A 56 15.31 0.91 -9.38
CA GLU A 56 14.49 2.10 -9.68
C GLU A 56 13.90 2.09 -11.10
N GLY A 57 14.10 1.02 -11.89
CA GLY A 57 13.61 0.91 -13.26
C GLY A 57 14.23 1.91 -14.24
N LYS A 58 15.42 2.43 -13.92
CA LYS A 58 16.16 3.41 -14.75
C LYS A 58 17.19 2.76 -15.67
N LEU A 59 17.53 1.49 -15.45
CA LEU A 59 18.53 0.79 -16.26
C LEU A 59 17.94 0.34 -17.60
N ASN A 60 18.52 0.80 -18.71
CA ASN A 60 18.16 0.46 -20.08
C ASN A 60 19.38 0.66 -21.01
N ASP A 61 19.23 0.42 -22.31
CA ASP A 61 20.31 0.56 -23.31
C ASP A 61 21.07 1.90 -23.24
N ARG A 62 20.35 3.00 -22.98
CA ARG A 62 20.96 4.33 -22.87
C ARG A 62 21.76 4.47 -21.60
N THR A 63 21.19 4.09 -20.47
CA THR A 63 21.79 4.33 -19.15
C THR A 63 22.87 3.30 -18.80
N VAL A 64 22.77 2.05 -19.25
CA VAL A 64 23.80 1.02 -19.03
C VAL A 64 25.13 1.39 -19.69
N SER A 65 25.08 2.19 -20.76
CA SER A 65 26.28 2.62 -21.49
C SER A 65 27.25 3.47 -20.65
N ILE A 66 26.79 4.02 -19.51
CA ILE A 66 27.64 4.69 -18.51
C ILE A 66 28.79 3.78 -18.06
N PHE A 67 28.53 2.48 -17.97
CA PHE A 67 29.48 1.47 -17.49
C PHE A 67 30.44 0.96 -18.58
N ARG A 68 30.40 1.50 -19.81
CA ARG A 68 31.40 1.18 -20.85
C ARG A 68 32.81 1.62 -20.45
N ASN A 69 32.95 2.64 -19.60
CA ASN A 69 34.25 3.12 -19.13
C ASN A 69 34.80 2.25 -17.98
N CYS A 70 35.47 1.16 -18.35
CA CYS A 70 36.08 0.21 -17.40
C CYS A 70 37.30 0.78 -16.65
N GLU A 71 37.76 2.00 -16.97
CA GLU A 71 38.81 2.64 -16.19
C GLU A 71 38.24 3.31 -14.94
N GLN A 72 37.08 3.96 -15.05
CA GLN A 72 36.48 4.78 -13.98
C GLN A 72 35.37 4.05 -13.20
N LEU A 73 34.63 3.15 -13.85
CA LEU A 73 33.45 2.46 -13.30
C LEU A 73 33.60 0.95 -13.45
N ARG A 74 34.52 0.36 -12.71
CA ARG A 74 34.79 -1.08 -12.77
C ARG A 74 33.71 -1.87 -12.04
N LEU A 75 33.06 -2.78 -12.74
CA LEU A 75 32.07 -3.68 -12.16
C LEU A 75 32.70 -5.01 -11.75
N ARG A 76 32.35 -5.47 -10.55
CA ARG A 76 32.62 -6.84 -10.07
C ARG A 76 31.31 -7.62 -9.97
N LYS A 77 30.21 -6.94 -9.66
CA LYS A 77 28.88 -7.52 -9.56
C LYS A 77 27.91 -6.71 -10.40
N ALA A 78 27.25 -7.36 -11.33
CA ALA A 78 26.22 -6.75 -12.15
C ALA A 78 24.86 -7.34 -11.79
N ARG A 79 23.91 -6.50 -11.35
CA ARG A 79 22.50 -6.87 -11.19
C ARG A 79 21.68 -6.02 -12.14
N ILE A 80 21.12 -6.68 -13.15
CA ILE A 80 20.37 -6.06 -14.24
C ILE A 80 18.94 -6.61 -14.33
N ARG A 81 18.42 -7.17 -13.21
CA ARG A 81 17.10 -7.79 -13.13
C ARG A 81 16.02 -6.90 -13.74
N SER A 82 15.12 -7.50 -14.53
CA SER A 82 13.94 -6.83 -15.11
C SER A 82 14.23 -5.56 -15.92
N SER A 83 15.48 -5.35 -16.34
CA SER A 83 15.88 -4.16 -17.09
C SER A 83 15.74 -4.41 -18.60
N PRO A 84 15.21 -3.47 -19.40
CA PRO A 84 15.15 -3.61 -20.86
C PRO A 84 16.52 -3.36 -21.49
N LEU A 85 17.20 -4.43 -21.92
CA LEU A 85 18.54 -4.39 -22.49
C LEU A 85 18.62 -5.20 -23.79
N SER A 86 19.29 -4.64 -24.79
CA SER A 86 19.65 -5.35 -26.03
C SER A 86 20.96 -6.13 -25.88
N ALA A 87 21.17 -7.11 -26.77
CA ALA A 87 22.41 -7.88 -26.87
C ALA A 87 23.66 -6.99 -27.00
N GLU A 88 23.57 -5.94 -27.82
CA GLU A 88 24.68 -5.03 -28.05
C GLU A 88 24.98 -4.16 -26.83
N ALA A 89 23.94 -3.62 -26.18
CA ALA A 89 24.11 -2.82 -24.97
C ALA A 89 24.74 -3.64 -23.85
N PHE A 90 24.29 -4.88 -23.64
CA PHE A 90 24.89 -5.84 -22.70
C PHE A 90 26.36 -6.11 -23.04
N ARG A 91 26.65 -6.46 -24.30
CA ARG A 91 27.99 -6.81 -24.77
C ARG A 91 28.98 -5.66 -24.61
N CYS A 92 28.61 -4.44 -24.98
CA CYS A 92 29.50 -3.29 -24.86
C CYS A 92 29.71 -2.83 -23.41
N ALA A 93 28.69 -2.90 -22.56
CA ALA A 93 28.72 -2.27 -21.24
C ALA A 93 29.19 -3.22 -20.13
N LEU A 94 28.87 -4.52 -20.21
CA LEU A 94 29.08 -5.46 -19.10
C LEU A 94 30.18 -6.50 -19.38
N CYS A 95 30.27 -7.03 -20.60
CA CYS A 95 31.25 -8.06 -20.95
C CYS A 95 32.72 -7.64 -20.84
N PRO A 96 33.12 -6.36 -21.02
CA PRO A 96 34.52 -5.97 -20.83
C PRO A 96 34.98 -6.02 -19.37
N HIS A 97 34.06 -6.07 -18.40
CA HIS A 97 34.40 -6.12 -16.98
C HIS A 97 34.84 -7.51 -16.53
N ARG A 98 35.67 -7.55 -15.49
CA ARG A 98 36.06 -8.78 -14.80
C ARG A 98 35.00 -9.18 -13.76
N LEU A 99 33.82 -9.52 -14.25
CA LEU A 99 32.67 -9.85 -13.41
C LEU A 99 32.93 -11.12 -12.58
N GLN A 100 32.46 -11.08 -11.34
CA GLN A 100 32.40 -12.24 -10.44
C GLN A 100 30.96 -12.70 -10.22
N GLU A 101 30.00 -11.79 -10.33
CA GLU A 101 28.57 -12.09 -10.20
C GLU A 101 27.78 -11.38 -11.29
N LEU A 102 26.89 -12.11 -11.95
CA LEU A 102 25.88 -11.53 -12.83
C LEU A 102 24.51 -12.10 -12.44
N ASP A 103 23.57 -11.20 -12.15
CA ASP A 103 22.15 -11.51 -12.08
C ASP A 103 21.41 -10.78 -13.21
N ALA A 104 20.97 -11.54 -14.19
CA ALA A 104 20.22 -11.07 -15.35
C ALA A 104 18.75 -11.52 -15.35
N SER A 105 18.23 -11.94 -14.19
CA SER A 105 16.87 -12.48 -14.08
C SER A 105 15.81 -11.59 -14.74
N TRP A 106 14.96 -12.19 -15.58
CA TRP A 106 13.81 -11.52 -16.21
C TRP A 106 14.15 -10.25 -17.03
N VAL A 107 15.39 -10.10 -17.50
CA VAL A 107 15.75 -9.01 -18.43
C VAL A 107 14.89 -9.10 -19.69
N SER A 108 14.44 -7.95 -20.17
CA SER A 108 13.65 -7.81 -21.40
C SER A 108 14.46 -7.06 -22.46
N GLY A 109 13.91 -6.82 -23.67
CA GLY A 109 14.62 -6.09 -24.74
C GLY A 109 15.29 -6.97 -25.79
N GLY A 110 14.88 -8.24 -25.90
CA GLY A 110 15.34 -9.17 -26.93
C GLY A 110 16.70 -9.82 -26.66
N LEU A 111 17.27 -9.60 -25.47
CA LEU A 111 18.46 -10.32 -24.99
C LEU A 111 18.09 -11.78 -24.66
N THR A 112 18.88 -12.73 -25.16
CA THR A 112 18.69 -14.17 -24.90
C THR A 112 19.76 -14.73 -23.97
N GLY A 113 19.48 -15.90 -23.37
CA GLY A 113 20.46 -16.59 -22.51
C GLY A 113 21.75 -16.95 -23.26
N ALA A 114 21.65 -17.41 -24.52
CA ALA A 114 22.80 -17.72 -25.35
C ALA A 114 23.65 -16.47 -25.69
N GLN A 115 23.02 -15.32 -25.93
CA GLN A 115 23.73 -14.06 -26.17
C GLN A 115 24.49 -13.58 -24.93
N ILE A 116 23.90 -13.72 -23.73
CA ILE A 116 24.60 -13.42 -22.48
C ILE A 116 25.81 -14.32 -22.32
N LEU A 117 25.63 -15.64 -22.51
CA LEU A 117 26.71 -16.60 -22.38
C LEU A 117 27.83 -16.32 -23.38
N SER A 118 27.48 -16.02 -24.64
CA SER A 118 28.42 -15.61 -25.68
C SER A 118 29.20 -14.35 -25.32
N GLY A 119 28.49 -13.31 -24.86
CA GLY A 119 29.09 -12.07 -24.41
C GLY A 119 30.09 -12.29 -23.27
N LEU A 120 29.71 -13.03 -22.23
CA LEU A 120 30.58 -13.34 -21.10
C LEU A 120 31.78 -14.21 -21.51
N ALA A 121 31.54 -15.21 -22.36
CA ALA A 121 32.58 -16.06 -22.90
C ALA A 121 33.52 -15.28 -23.83
N SER A 122 33.13 -14.16 -24.45
CA SER A 122 34.05 -13.39 -25.28
C SER A 122 35.25 -12.81 -24.50
N ASN A 123 35.12 -12.61 -23.18
CA ASN A 123 36.17 -12.07 -22.32
C ASN A 123 36.90 -13.18 -21.54
N PRO A 124 38.21 -13.44 -21.81
CA PRO A 124 38.99 -14.46 -21.11
C PRO A 124 39.08 -14.25 -19.58
N GLU A 125 39.09 -13.00 -19.12
CA GLU A 125 39.12 -12.73 -17.67
C GLU A 125 37.79 -13.13 -17.02
N CYS A 126 36.67 -12.84 -17.69
CA CYS A 126 35.34 -13.20 -17.21
C CYS A 126 35.16 -14.73 -17.14
N ARG A 127 35.67 -15.49 -18.11
CA ARG A 127 35.68 -16.97 -18.08
C ARG A 127 36.30 -17.53 -16.79
N ALA A 128 37.33 -16.86 -16.27
CA ALA A 128 38.05 -17.29 -15.07
C ALA A 128 37.50 -16.67 -13.78
N SER A 129 36.95 -15.46 -13.83
CA SER A 129 36.53 -14.70 -12.66
C SER A 129 35.07 -14.90 -12.27
N LEU A 130 34.18 -15.20 -13.22
CA LEU A 130 32.74 -15.30 -12.96
C LEU A 130 32.45 -16.50 -12.07
N GLN A 131 31.90 -16.26 -10.89
CA GLN A 131 31.61 -17.26 -9.87
C GLN A 131 30.12 -17.53 -9.73
N ARG A 132 29.27 -16.51 -9.93
CA ARG A 132 27.81 -16.64 -9.87
C ARG A 132 27.15 -16.10 -11.13
N LEU A 133 26.25 -16.90 -11.68
CA LEU A 133 25.45 -16.54 -12.84
C LEU A 133 23.98 -16.91 -12.59
N THR A 134 23.10 -15.92 -12.67
CA THR A 134 21.64 -16.12 -12.57
C THR A 134 21.00 -15.66 -13.87
N LEU A 135 20.34 -16.60 -14.56
CA LEU A 135 19.61 -16.39 -15.82
C LEU A 135 18.15 -16.82 -15.68
N ARG A 136 17.51 -16.55 -14.53
CA ARG A 136 16.12 -16.94 -14.28
C ARG A 136 15.18 -16.32 -15.32
N GLY A 137 14.31 -17.14 -15.90
CA GLY A 137 13.25 -16.68 -16.80
C GLY A 137 13.66 -16.40 -18.25
N PHE A 138 14.88 -16.75 -18.67
CA PHE A 138 15.30 -16.62 -20.06
C PHE A 138 14.87 -17.81 -20.93
N GLN A 139 14.63 -17.51 -22.21
CA GLN A 139 14.82 -18.49 -23.28
C GLN A 139 16.29 -18.46 -23.70
N MET A 140 16.90 -19.63 -23.85
CA MET A 140 18.30 -19.74 -24.23
C MET A 140 18.47 -19.43 -25.71
N GLU A 141 17.53 -19.85 -26.58
CA GLU A 141 17.51 -19.56 -28.03
C GLU A 141 18.87 -19.81 -28.71
N TRP A 142 19.47 -20.99 -28.51
CA TRP A 142 20.78 -21.35 -29.05
C TRP A 142 20.89 -21.19 -30.58
N GLU A 143 19.79 -21.38 -31.30
CA GLU A 143 19.70 -21.28 -32.77
C GLU A 143 19.78 -19.82 -33.29
N SER A 144 19.61 -18.83 -32.41
CA SER A 144 19.66 -17.40 -32.76
C SER A 144 21.08 -16.83 -32.89
N LEU A 145 22.10 -17.60 -32.48
CA LEU A 145 23.51 -17.18 -32.56
C LEU A 145 24.02 -17.25 -34.00
N GLN A 146 24.87 -16.30 -34.39
CA GLN A 146 25.61 -16.41 -35.66
C GLN A 146 26.53 -17.63 -35.63
N VAL A 147 26.78 -18.26 -36.78
CA VAL A 147 27.53 -19.55 -36.89
C VAL A 147 28.90 -19.50 -36.20
N GLU A 148 29.59 -18.35 -36.26
CA GLU A 148 30.91 -18.14 -35.64
C GLU A 148 30.83 -17.99 -34.11
N GLU A 149 29.72 -17.44 -33.58
CA GLU A 149 29.45 -17.37 -32.15
C GLU A 149 28.97 -18.73 -31.62
N ALA A 150 28.09 -19.43 -32.34
CA ALA A 150 27.52 -20.71 -31.92
C ALA A 150 28.57 -21.81 -31.68
N ALA A 151 29.67 -21.83 -32.43
CA ALA A 151 30.69 -22.86 -32.34
C ALA A 151 31.55 -22.83 -31.06
N GLN A 152 31.46 -21.77 -30.24
CA GLN A 152 32.28 -21.59 -29.02
C GLN A 152 31.48 -21.34 -27.74
N VAL A 153 30.15 -21.34 -27.81
CA VAL A 153 29.30 -20.89 -26.69
C VAL A 153 28.79 -22.10 -25.91
N ALA A 154 29.40 -22.32 -24.76
CA ALA A 154 29.06 -23.38 -23.82
C ALA A 154 29.28 -22.89 -22.38
N PHE A 155 28.49 -23.38 -21.43
CA PHE A 155 28.68 -23.07 -20.01
C PHE A 155 30.04 -23.56 -19.53
N SER A 156 30.53 -24.68 -20.06
CA SER A 156 31.86 -25.23 -19.78
C SER A 156 33.02 -24.25 -20.05
N SER A 157 32.80 -23.20 -20.84
CA SER A 157 33.77 -22.12 -21.05
C SER A 157 34.01 -21.25 -19.79
N LEU A 158 33.02 -21.15 -18.91
CA LEU A 158 33.04 -20.33 -17.69
C LEU A 158 33.64 -21.10 -16.50
N LYS A 159 34.92 -21.46 -16.60
CA LYS A 159 35.65 -22.33 -15.66
C LYS A 159 35.69 -21.82 -14.21
N GLY A 160 35.41 -20.55 -13.97
CA GLY A 160 35.32 -19.95 -12.63
C GLY A 160 34.00 -20.24 -11.89
N LEU A 161 32.98 -20.73 -12.59
CA LEU A 161 31.61 -20.75 -12.10
C LEU A 161 31.43 -21.73 -10.93
N ARG A 162 30.82 -21.24 -9.86
CA ARG A 162 30.50 -21.99 -8.64
C ARG A 162 29.01 -22.12 -8.41
N THR A 163 28.23 -21.09 -8.76
CA THR A 163 26.79 -21.10 -8.61
C THR A 163 26.13 -20.71 -9.91
N LEU A 164 25.21 -21.55 -10.37
CA LEU A 164 24.45 -21.33 -11.59
C LEU A 164 22.95 -21.47 -11.28
N ASN A 165 22.18 -20.43 -11.59
CA ASN A 165 20.72 -20.47 -11.47
C ASN A 165 20.09 -20.28 -12.85
N LEU A 166 19.39 -21.32 -13.29
CA LEU A 166 18.68 -21.41 -14.58
C LEU A 166 17.19 -21.69 -14.37
N ALA A 167 16.64 -21.30 -13.22
CA ALA A 167 15.24 -21.54 -12.91
C ALA A 167 14.32 -20.90 -13.97
N ASN A 168 13.25 -21.59 -14.36
CA ASN A 168 12.28 -21.13 -15.36
C ASN A 168 12.93 -20.81 -16.73
N THR A 169 13.92 -21.58 -17.15
CA THR A 169 14.49 -21.53 -18.51
C THR A 169 14.06 -22.75 -19.33
N ASP A 170 14.30 -22.72 -20.63
CA ASP A 170 14.16 -23.84 -21.57
C ASP A 170 15.36 -24.81 -21.55
N LEU A 171 16.04 -24.95 -20.40
CA LEU A 171 17.18 -25.85 -20.21
C LEU A 171 16.87 -27.29 -20.65
N THR A 172 17.72 -27.84 -21.52
CA THR A 172 17.63 -29.21 -22.06
C THR A 172 18.68 -30.14 -21.45
N ASP A 173 18.48 -31.45 -21.57
CA ASP A 173 19.43 -32.45 -21.05
C ASP A 173 20.86 -32.30 -21.61
N PRO A 174 21.09 -32.04 -22.92
CA PRO A 174 22.44 -31.80 -23.43
C PRO A 174 23.10 -30.55 -22.84
N THR A 175 22.32 -29.51 -22.55
CA THR A 175 22.85 -28.31 -21.90
C THR A 175 23.23 -28.60 -20.44
N LEU A 176 22.43 -29.42 -19.75
CA LEU A 176 22.75 -29.89 -18.40
C LEU A 176 24.04 -30.73 -18.38
N GLU A 177 24.27 -31.57 -19.39
CA GLU A 177 25.53 -32.31 -19.55
C GLU A 177 26.74 -31.36 -19.65
N ASP A 178 26.66 -30.32 -20.48
CA ASP A 178 27.70 -29.30 -20.60
C ASP A 178 27.97 -28.58 -19.26
N ILE A 179 26.92 -28.16 -18.56
CA ILE A 179 27.02 -27.53 -17.24
C ILE A 179 27.73 -28.45 -16.23
N CYS A 180 27.42 -29.75 -16.25
CA CYS A 180 28.00 -30.72 -15.32
C CYS A 180 29.48 -31.04 -15.60
N THR A 181 30.08 -30.47 -16.65
CA THR A 181 31.53 -30.51 -16.89
C THR A 181 32.30 -29.41 -16.15
N LEU A 182 31.60 -28.44 -15.53
CA LEU A 182 32.21 -27.33 -14.83
C LEU A 182 33.02 -27.80 -13.61
N PRO A 183 34.32 -27.45 -13.50
CA PRO A 183 35.22 -28.05 -12.51
C PRO A 183 35.03 -27.54 -11.09
N LYS A 184 34.29 -26.45 -10.90
CA LYS A 184 34.11 -25.75 -9.62
C LYS A 184 32.64 -25.57 -9.23
N LEU A 185 31.72 -26.22 -9.95
CA LEU A 185 30.30 -26.04 -9.71
C LEU A 185 29.91 -26.63 -8.35
N GLU A 186 29.49 -25.75 -7.44
CA GLU A 186 29.07 -26.06 -6.08
C GLU A 186 27.55 -25.93 -5.91
N GLY A 187 26.89 -25.06 -6.68
CA GLY A 187 25.45 -24.83 -6.60
C GLY A 187 24.78 -24.76 -7.97
N LEU A 188 23.69 -25.49 -8.12
CA LEU A 188 22.92 -25.56 -9.36
C LEU A 188 21.42 -25.48 -9.05
N ASP A 189 20.73 -24.54 -9.69
CA ASP A 189 19.28 -24.42 -9.68
C ASP A 189 18.74 -24.62 -11.09
N ILE A 190 17.97 -25.71 -11.28
CA ILE A 190 17.32 -26.11 -12.54
C ILE A 190 15.80 -26.10 -12.40
N SER A 191 15.27 -25.36 -11.43
CA SER A 191 13.85 -25.38 -11.09
C SER A 191 12.96 -24.99 -12.26
N SER A 192 11.81 -25.65 -12.41
CA SER A 192 10.83 -25.38 -13.47
C SER A 192 11.39 -25.43 -14.90
N THR A 193 12.41 -26.28 -15.14
CA THR A 193 12.98 -26.53 -16.48
C THR A 193 12.39 -27.79 -17.12
N PRO A 194 12.49 -27.94 -18.46
CA PRO A 194 12.02 -29.13 -19.17
C PRO A 194 13.00 -30.33 -19.15
N VAL A 195 14.03 -30.30 -18.30
CA VAL A 195 14.98 -31.41 -18.09
C VAL A 195 14.23 -32.71 -17.76
N THR A 196 14.63 -33.78 -18.44
CA THR A 196 13.99 -35.10 -18.32
C THR A 196 14.83 -36.10 -17.53
N GLU A 197 16.15 -35.88 -17.44
CA GLU A 197 17.09 -36.83 -16.87
C GLU A 197 18.19 -36.10 -16.05
N LEU A 198 18.47 -36.57 -14.83
CA LEU A 198 19.46 -35.98 -13.92
C LEU A 198 20.78 -36.74 -13.86
N SER A 199 20.96 -37.77 -14.68
CA SER A 199 22.17 -38.60 -14.73
C SER A 199 23.45 -37.76 -14.99
N ALA A 200 23.34 -36.64 -15.70
CA ALA A 200 24.43 -35.69 -15.96
C ALA A 200 25.10 -35.14 -14.68
N LEU A 201 24.35 -35.01 -13.58
CA LEU A 201 24.86 -34.50 -12.29
C LEU A 201 26.03 -35.33 -11.74
N LEU A 202 26.18 -36.58 -12.17
CA LEU A 202 27.31 -37.44 -11.80
C LEU A 202 28.67 -36.88 -12.24
N GLY A 203 28.70 -35.99 -13.23
CA GLY A 203 29.89 -35.23 -13.65
C GLY A 203 30.42 -34.30 -12.56
N CYS A 204 29.54 -33.74 -11.73
CA CYS A 204 29.87 -32.82 -10.64
C CYS A 204 29.68 -33.45 -9.23
N ARG A 205 29.61 -34.79 -9.14
CA ARG A 205 29.33 -35.54 -7.89
C ARG A 205 30.21 -35.20 -6.68
N ASN A 206 31.44 -34.75 -6.92
CA ASN A 206 32.42 -34.42 -5.88
C ASN A 206 32.42 -32.93 -5.50
N THR A 207 31.79 -32.06 -6.30
CA THR A 207 31.83 -30.60 -6.12
C THR A 207 30.46 -30.03 -5.76
N LEU A 208 29.38 -30.63 -6.28
CA LEU A 208 28.02 -30.14 -6.10
C LEU A 208 27.58 -30.29 -4.64
N ARG A 209 27.28 -29.15 -4.01
CA ARG A 209 26.84 -29.03 -2.60
C ARG A 209 25.38 -28.57 -2.50
N TYR A 210 24.90 -27.81 -3.47
CA TYR A 210 23.54 -27.27 -3.51
C TYR A 210 22.87 -27.66 -4.82
N LEU A 211 21.73 -28.35 -4.72
CA LEU A 211 20.89 -28.68 -5.86
C LEU A 211 19.46 -28.23 -5.58
N THR A 212 18.93 -27.36 -6.43
CA THR A 212 17.52 -26.98 -6.43
C THR A 212 16.88 -27.48 -7.72
N ALA A 213 15.94 -28.41 -7.57
CA ALA A 213 15.20 -29.05 -8.64
C ALA A 213 13.69 -28.93 -8.37
N HIS A 214 13.26 -27.73 -7.97
CA HIS A 214 11.87 -27.45 -7.67
C HIS A 214 11.03 -27.51 -8.95
N GLY A 215 9.87 -28.18 -8.92
CA GLY A 215 8.92 -28.14 -10.02
C GLY A 215 9.44 -28.68 -11.37
N LEU A 216 10.31 -29.69 -11.37
CA LEU A 216 10.75 -30.38 -12.61
C LEU A 216 9.61 -31.21 -13.22
N ARG A 217 8.75 -30.56 -14.01
CA ARG A 217 7.49 -31.14 -14.51
C ARG A 217 7.66 -32.22 -15.57
N ARG A 218 8.82 -32.28 -16.24
CA ARG A 218 9.13 -33.21 -17.34
C ARG A 218 10.15 -34.30 -16.97
N LEU A 219 10.53 -34.38 -15.70
CA LEU A 219 11.46 -35.41 -15.22
C LEU A 219 10.87 -36.81 -15.50
N ASP A 220 11.51 -37.57 -16.38
CA ASP A 220 11.11 -38.91 -16.80
C ASP A 220 12.16 -39.92 -16.36
N MET A 221 12.27 -40.10 -15.05
CA MET A 221 13.18 -41.05 -14.42
C MET A 221 12.42 -41.99 -13.51
N SER A 222 12.79 -43.28 -13.55
CA SER A 222 12.31 -44.23 -12.53
C SER A 222 12.83 -43.84 -11.14
N SER A 223 12.03 -44.10 -10.11
CA SER A 223 12.40 -43.77 -8.73
C SER A 223 13.73 -44.40 -8.30
N SER A 224 14.01 -45.63 -8.73
CA SER A 224 15.28 -46.32 -8.43
C SER A 224 16.48 -45.64 -9.09
N ARG A 225 16.32 -45.15 -10.34
CA ARG A 225 17.38 -44.46 -11.05
C ARG A 225 17.67 -43.10 -10.42
N LEU A 226 16.64 -42.34 -10.05
CA LEU A 226 16.81 -41.06 -9.37
C LEU A 226 17.57 -41.23 -8.04
N ILE A 227 17.19 -42.21 -7.22
CA ILE A 227 17.88 -42.50 -5.97
C ILE A 227 19.31 -42.98 -6.19
N SER A 228 19.57 -43.77 -7.23
CA SER A 228 20.94 -44.18 -7.60
C SER A 228 21.83 -42.98 -7.96
N VAL A 229 21.29 -42.00 -8.70
CA VAL A 229 22.01 -40.76 -9.02
C VAL A 229 22.28 -39.96 -7.74
N LEU A 230 21.24 -39.70 -6.94
CA LEU A 230 21.35 -38.95 -5.68
C LEU A 230 22.33 -39.61 -4.70
N GLY A 231 22.31 -40.94 -4.59
CA GLY A 231 23.22 -41.71 -3.72
C GLY A 231 24.70 -41.54 -4.06
N GLN A 232 25.03 -41.18 -5.31
CA GLN A 232 26.41 -40.93 -5.74
C GLN A 232 26.87 -39.48 -5.52
N LEU A 233 25.95 -38.54 -5.24
CA LEU A 233 26.26 -37.14 -4.95
C LEU A 233 26.71 -36.96 -3.48
N SER A 234 27.83 -37.57 -3.13
CA SER A 234 28.31 -37.66 -1.74
C SER A 234 28.62 -36.31 -1.08
N ALA A 235 28.93 -35.27 -1.87
CA ALA A 235 29.22 -33.92 -1.38
C ALA A 235 27.97 -33.05 -1.20
N LEU A 236 26.78 -33.53 -1.58
CA LEU A 236 25.56 -32.73 -1.59
C LEU A 236 25.07 -32.46 -0.15
N GLN A 237 24.93 -31.18 0.17
CA GLN A 237 24.55 -30.68 1.49
C GLN A 237 23.11 -30.15 1.52
N HIS A 238 22.66 -29.57 0.40
CA HIS A 238 21.34 -28.98 0.26
C HIS A 238 20.66 -29.55 -0.98
N LEU A 239 19.48 -30.14 -0.77
CA LEU A 239 18.66 -30.70 -1.82
C LEU A 239 17.23 -30.15 -1.70
N ASP A 240 16.73 -29.55 -2.78
CA ASP A 240 15.35 -29.13 -2.89
C ASP A 240 14.68 -29.87 -4.06
N LEU A 241 13.69 -30.69 -3.71
CA LEU A 241 12.83 -31.47 -4.62
C LEU A 241 11.35 -31.07 -4.47
N SER A 242 11.09 -29.88 -3.91
CA SER A 242 9.73 -29.37 -3.70
C SER A 242 8.96 -29.19 -5.01
N ASP A 243 7.63 -29.24 -4.97
CA ASP A 243 6.77 -29.14 -6.16
C ASP A 243 5.49 -28.36 -5.84
N ASP A 244 5.16 -27.38 -6.66
CA ASP A 244 4.00 -26.50 -6.47
C ASP A 244 2.67 -27.12 -6.92
N ARG A 245 2.68 -28.24 -7.64
CA ARG A 245 1.44 -28.89 -8.11
C ARG A 245 0.68 -29.65 -7.04
N PHE A 246 1.28 -29.86 -5.86
CA PHE A 246 0.67 -30.63 -4.79
C PHE A 246 0.21 -32.03 -5.24
N ALA A 247 0.95 -32.66 -6.17
CA ALA A 247 0.63 -33.95 -6.77
C ALA A 247 0.95 -35.12 -5.81
N SER A 248 0.27 -36.26 -5.96
CA SER A 248 0.37 -37.37 -5.00
C SER A 248 1.46 -38.38 -5.33
N VAL A 249 2.16 -38.84 -4.27
CA VAL A 249 3.07 -39.99 -4.18
C VAL A 249 4.24 -39.95 -5.14
N ASP A 250 5.31 -39.28 -4.70
CA ASP A 250 6.64 -39.51 -5.27
C ASP A 250 7.27 -40.73 -4.57
N GLN A 251 7.20 -41.89 -5.21
CA GLN A 251 7.83 -43.12 -4.71
C GLN A 251 9.34 -42.93 -4.52
N ALA A 252 10.00 -42.03 -5.27
CA ALA A 252 11.41 -41.74 -5.08
C ALA A 252 11.64 -41.04 -3.74
N LEU A 253 10.81 -40.06 -3.37
CA LEU A 253 10.95 -39.39 -2.08
C LEU A 253 10.69 -40.32 -0.89
N ARG A 254 9.75 -41.25 -1.00
CA ARG A 254 9.58 -42.28 0.03
C ARG A 254 10.82 -43.15 0.18
N LEU A 255 11.38 -43.62 -0.93
CA LEU A 255 12.64 -44.37 -0.93
C LEU A 255 13.81 -43.55 -0.36
N LEU A 256 13.83 -42.23 -0.59
CA LEU A 256 14.86 -41.35 -0.03
C LEU A 256 14.74 -41.21 1.49
N LEU A 257 13.51 -41.06 2.01
CA LEU A 257 13.28 -40.86 3.44
C LEU A 257 13.40 -42.15 4.25
N GLU A 258 12.87 -43.26 3.73
CA GLU A 258 12.86 -44.56 4.41
C GLU A 258 14.17 -45.36 4.17
N GLY A 259 14.91 -45.02 3.12
CA GLY A 259 16.07 -45.73 2.63
C GLY A 259 17.32 -45.67 3.50
N ASP A 260 18.42 -46.19 2.93
CA ASP A 260 19.71 -46.32 3.61
C ASP A 260 20.29 -44.93 3.99
N PRO A 261 20.70 -44.71 5.25
CA PRO A 261 21.40 -43.48 5.66
C PRO A 261 22.68 -43.18 4.85
N GLY A 262 23.25 -44.17 4.14
CA GLY A 262 24.37 -43.98 3.23
C GLY A 262 24.06 -43.14 1.98
N VAL A 263 22.79 -42.97 1.61
CA VAL A 263 22.38 -42.07 0.50
C VAL A 263 22.55 -40.62 0.96
N LEU A 264 23.24 -39.76 0.20
CA LEU A 264 23.47 -38.35 0.55
C LEU A 264 24.05 -38.15 1.98
N PRO A 265 25.24 -38.67 2.29
CA PRO A 265 25.79 -38.68 3.66
C PRO A 265 26.09 -37.28 4.21
N ALA A 266 26.33 -36.28 3.35
CA ALA A 266 26.62 -34.90 3.74
C ALA A 266 25.38 -34.00 3.86
N LEU A 267 24.16 -34.54 3.67
CA LEU A 267 22.94 -33.74 3.60
C LEU A 267 22.58 -33.11 4.95
N VAL A 268 22.48 -31.78 4.97
CA VAL A 268 22.07 -30.97 6.14
C VAL A 268 20.74 -30.25 5.91
N SER A 269 20.22 -30.26 4.68
CA SER A 269 19.05 -29.49 4.29
C SER A 269 18.29 -30.22 3.19
N LEU A 270 17.04 -30.58 3.47
CA LEU A 270 16.14 -31.21 2.50
C LEU A 270 14.86 -30.41 2.40
N ASP A 271 14.41 -30.09 1.19
CA ASP A 271 13.08 -29.52 0.95
C ASP A 271 12.26 -30.47 0.06
N VAL A 272 11.12 -30.93 0.60
CA VAL A 272 10.14 -31.76 -0.11
C VAL A 272 8.75 -31.15 -0.05
N SER A 273 8.67 -29.84 0.17
CA SER A 273 7.40 -29.11 0.26
C SER A 273 6.54 -29.32 -0.99
N GLY A 274 5.22 -29.40 -0.77
CA GLY A 274 4.21 -29.66 -1.78
C GLY A 274 4.12 -31.12 -2.25
N ARG A 275 4.91 -32.04 -1.68
CA ARG A 275 4.83 -33.47 -1.99
C ARG A 275 3.83 -34.14 -1.04
N LYS A 276 2.59 -34.33 -1.49
CA LYS A 276 1.51 -34.87 -0.65
C LYS A 276 1.68 -36.37 -0.34
N ARG A 277 1.13 -36.80 0.81
CA ARG A 277 1.05 -38.19 1.31
C ARG A 277 2.38 -38.76 1.80
N MET A 278 3.15 -37.95 2.51
CA MET A 278 4.29 -38.39 3.29
C MET A 278 3.81 -38.97 4.63
N THR A 279 4.45 -40.03 5.12
CA THR A 279 4.10 -40.64 6.41
C THR A 279 4.95 -40.04 7.50
N GLU A 280 4.37 -39.78 8.68
CA GLU A 280 5.13 -39.31 9.84
C GLU A 280 6.25 -40.29 10.21
N GLY A 281 6.02 -41.61 10.07
CA GLY A 281 7.05 -42.62 10.30
C GLY A 281 8.27 -42.50 9.38
N ALA A 282 8.09 -42.10 8.11
CA ALA A 282 9.21 -41.87 7.20
C ALA A 282 10.01 -40.62 7.60
N ILE A 283 9.32 -39.55 8.00
CA ILE A 283 9.95 -38.32 8.51
C ILE A 283 10.73 -38.61 9.80
N GLN A 284 10.11 -39.36 10.73
CA GLN A 284 10.75 -39.77 11.97
C GLN A 284 12.03 -40.57 11.72
N ALA A 285 11.95 -41.62 10.91
CA ALA A 285 13.12 -42.42 10.55
C ALA A 285 14.23 -41.57 9.91
N PHE A 286 13.86 -40.64 9.03
CA PHE A 286 14.82 -39.77 8.35
C PHE A 286 15.54 -38.81 9.30
N VAL A 287 14.79 -38.14 10.20
CA VAL A 287 15.32 -37.15 11.15
C VAL A 287 16.17 -37.82 12.22
N GLU A 288 15.73 -38.97 12.76
CA GLU A 288 16.48 -39.71 13.79
C GLU A 288 17.83 -40.22 13.27
N ARG A 289 17.87 -40.68 12.01
CA ARG A 289 19.11 -41.15 11.36
C ARG A 289 20.08 -40.03 10.99
N ARG A 290 19.66 -38.76 11.02
CA ARG A 290 20.45 -37.60 10.56
C ARG A 290 20.53 -36.50 11.61
N CYS A 291 21.42 -36.69 12.58
CA CYS A 291 21.65 -35.72 13.65
C CYS A 291 22.19 -34.35 13.16
N GLY A 292 22.81 -34.29 11.99
CA GLY A 292 23.34 -33.05 11.38
C GLY A 292 22.35 -32.26 10.54
N LEU A 293 21.07 -32.67 10.46
CA LEU A 293 20.06 -31.97 9.69
C LEU A 293 19.71 -30.63 10.36
N VAL A 294 19.85 -29.54 9.61
CA VAL A 294 19.59 -28.15 10.04
C VAL A 294 18.30 -27.61 9.42
N PHE A 295 17.86 -28.17 8.29
CA PHE A 295 16.64 -27.74 7.61
C PHE A 295 15.84 -28.92 7.04
N LEU A 296 14.53 -28.87 7.23
CA LEU A 296 13.57 -29.78 6.59
C LEU A 296 12.34 -29.03 6.10
N GLY A 297 12.07 -29.07 4.80
CA GLY A 297 10.92 -28.41 4.19
C GLY A 297 9.73 -29.35 3.99
N LEU A 298 8.62 -29.07 4.67
CA LEU A 298 7.44 -29.93 4.75
C LEU A 298 6.11 -29.21 4.45
N LEU A 299 6.14 -27.97 3.96
CA LEU A 299 4.91 -27.23 3.67
C LEU A 299 4.02 -28.00 2.69
N ALA A 300 2.75 -28.18 3.03
CA ALA A 300 1.74 -28.91 2.27
C ALA A 300 2.09 -30.38 1.97
N THR A 301 2.81 -31.03 2.88
CA THR A 301 3.10 -32.48 2.82
C THR A 301 2.12 -33.30 3.65
N GLY A 302 1.49 -32.69 4.66
CA GLY A 302 0.69 -33.36 5.69
C GLY A 302 1.50 -34.07 6.78
N ALA A 303 2.82 -33.85 6.84
CA ALA A 303 3.71 -34.51 7.81
C ALA A 303 4.43 -33.53 8.76
N GLY A 304 4.00 -32.26 8.78
CA GLY A 304 4.59 -31.22 9.64
C GLY A 304 4.30 -31.40 11.14
N SER A 305 3.31 -32.22 11.50
CA SER A 305 2.89 -32.51 12.88
C SER A 305 3.75 -33.54 13.61
N CYS A 306 4.76 -34.12 12.95
CA CYS A 306 5.54 -35.21 13.53
C CYS A 306 6.31 -34.78 14.81
N ASP A 307 6.11 -35.49 15.92
CA ASP A 307 6.66 -35.15 17.24
C ASP A 307 8.19 -34.96 17.25
N VAL A 308 8.90 -35.76 16.47
CA VAL A 308 10.38 -35.72 16.34
C VAL A 308 10.90 -34.33 15.96
N LEU A 309 10.09 -33.54 15.24
CA LEU A 309 10.45 -32.23 14.73
C LEU A 309 10.57 -31.21 15.87
N THR A 310 9.75 -31.36 16.92
CA THR A 310 9.79 -30.49 18.10
C THR A 310 10.94 -30.84 19.05
N ALA A 311 11.45 -32.07 19.00
CA ALA A 311 12.54 -32.54 19.86
C ALA A 311 13.95 -32.08 19.41
N LYS A 312 14.06 -31.32 18.30
CA LYS A 312 15.34 -30.93 17.69
C LYS A 312 15.49 -29.41 17.64
N ASP A 313 16.12 -28.82 18.66
CA ASP A 313 16.29 -27.36 18.79
C ASP A 313 16.97 -26.68 17.59
N ASN A 314 17.88 -27.37 16.90
CA ASN A 314 18.65 -26.82 15.77
C ASN A 314 18.00 -27.06 14.40
N LEU A 315 16.87 -27.76 14.33
CA LEU A 315 16.20 -28.09 13.07
C LEU A 315 15.15 -27.03 12.73
N LYS A 316 15.39 -26.26 11.66
CA LYS A 316 14.37 -25.37 11.10
C LYS A 316 13.44 -26.15 10.19
N VAL A 317 12.14 -26.00 10.41
CA VAL A 317 11.11 -26.69 9.64
C VAL A 317 10.17 -25.68 8.99
N THR A 318 9.98 -25.78 7.67
CA THR A 318 8.82 -25.14 7.01
C THR A 318 7.67 -26.13 6.98
N GLY A 319 6.45 -25.64 7.17
CA GLY A 319 5.29 -26.50 7.31
C GLY A 319 4.00 -25.70 7.55
N GLU A 320 2.93 -26.46 7.75
CA GLU A 320 1.57 -25.99 8.02
C GLU A 320 1.07 -26.34 9.44
N ALA A 321 1.88 -27.02 10.27
CA ALA A 321 1.37 -27.59 11.52
C ALA A 321 1.27 -26.59 12.68
N ASN A 322 2.07 -25.52 12.68
CA ASN A 322 2.06 -24.50 13.73
C ASN A 322 2.62 -23.16 13.23
N GLU A 323 2.50 -22.14 14.07
CA GLU A 323 2.93 -20.77 13.77
C GLU A 323 4.41 -20.67 13.38
N GLN A 324 5.31 -21.36 14.10
CA GLN A 324 6.75 -21.31 13.84
C GLN A 324 7.08 -21.84 12.44
N GLN A 325 6.45 -22.97 12.06
CA GLN A 325 6.60 -23.57 10.75
C GLN A 325 6.05 -22.67 9.64
N ILE A 326 4.88 -22.07 9.84
CA ILE A 326 4.25 -21.17 8.86
C ILE A 326 5.09 -19.90 8.69
N CYS A 327 5.60 -19.33 9.77
CA CYS A 327 6.49 -18.17 9.71
C CYS A 327 7.80 -18.50 8.97
N GLU A 328 8.40 -19.67 9.22
CA GLU A 328 9.59 -20.10 8.47
C GLU A 328 9.25 -20.33 6.99
N SER A 329 8.05 -20.85 6.67
CA SER A 329 7.55 -21.01 5.30
C SER A 329 7.49 -19.67 4.58
N LEU A 330 6.90 -18.64 5.19
CA LEU A 330 6.84 -17.29 4.61
C LEU A 330 8.23 -16.68 4.41
N ARG A 331 9.15 -16.87 5.37
CA ARG A 331 10.54 -16.37 5.25
C ARG A 331 11.30 -17.02 4.09
N ARG A 332 11.19 -18.34 3.92
CA ARG A 332 11.96 -19.08 2.92
C ARG A 332 11.35 -19.03 1.53
N TYR A 333 10.03 -19.09 1.43
CA TYR A 333 9.32 -19.22 0.16
C TYR A 333 8.85 -17.89 -0.44
N ARG A 334 9.34 -16.76 0.06
CA ARG A 334 8.96 -15.40 -0.36
C ARG A 334 8.97 -15.10 -1.88
N GLU A 335 9.67 -15.89 -2.69
CA GLU A 335 9.73 -15.76 -4.16
C GLU A 335 8.89 -16.83 -4.90
N ARG A 336 8.22 -17.74 -4.18
CA ARG A 336 7.42 -18.87 -4.69
C ARG A 336 5.95 -18.63 -4.39
N GLU A 337 5.24 -18.04 -5.33
CA GLU A 337 3.83 -17.63 -5.20
C GLU A 337 2.95 -18.72 -4.57
N CYS A 338 2.99 -19.94 -5.10
CA CYS A 338 2.16 -21.05 -4.63
C CYS A 338 2.39 -21.41 -3.16
N PHE A 339 3.65 -21.38 -2.70
CA PHE A 339 4.01 -21.69 -1.31
C PHE A 339 3.74 -20.51 -0.37
N THR A 340 3.98 -19.28 -0.82
CA THR A 340 3.57 -18.07 -0.07
C THR A 340 2.06 -18.09 0.15
N ARG A 341 1.27 -18.33 -0.90
CA ARG A 341 -0.18 -18.45 -0.82
C ARG A 341 -0.60 -19.54 0.16
N GLU A 342 -0.01 -20.73 0.07
CA GLU A 342 -0.36 -21.85 0.93
C GLU A 342 -0.01 -21.58 2.41
N ALA A 343 1.15 -20.99 2.69
CA ALA A 343 1.53 -20.59 4.04
C ALA A 343 0.57 -19.51 4.60
N LEU A 344 0.16 -18.54 3.77
CA LEU A 344 -0.84 -17.53 4.16
C LEU A 344 -2.22 -18.13 4.43
N VAL A 345 -2.64 -19.15 3.68
CA VAL A 345 -3.93 -19.83 3.93
C VAL A 345 -3.94 -20.50 5.30
N ASN A 346 -2.85 -21.18 5.67
CA ASN A 346 -2.72 -21.78 6.99
C ASN A 346 -2.55 -20.72 8.09
N LEU A 347 -1.83 -19.62 7.80
CA LEU A 347 -1.72 -18.49 8.72
C LEU A 347 -3.08 -17.85 9.01
N TYR A 348 -3.94 -17.68 8.00
CA TYR A 348 -5.26 -17.11 8.15
C TYR A 348 -6.08 -17.88 9.20
N GLN A 349 -6.05 -19.22 9.14
CA GLN A 349 -6.73 -20.09 10.12
C GLN A 349 -6.18 -19.94 11.54
N LEU A 350 -4.87 -19.70 11.70
CA LEU A 350 -4.31 -19.43 13.02
C LEU A 350 -4.70 -18.04 13.53
N THR A 351 -4.63 -17.02 12.67
CA THR A 351 -4.91 -15.63 13.06
C THR A 351 -6.35 -15.37 13.46
N SER A 352 -7.31 -16.19 13.03
CA SER A 352 -8.70 -16.06 13.48
C SER A 352 -8.91 -16.42 14.95
N ASP A 353 -8.00 -17.23 15.51
CA ASP A 353 -8.17 -17.86 16.82
C ASP A 353 -7.14 -17.35 17.85
N MET A 354 -6.38 -16.29 17.54
CA MET A 354 -5.34 -15.73 18.43
C MET A 354 -5.96 -14.90 19.57
N ASP A 355 -5.41 -15.02 20.78
CA ASP A 355 -5.84 -14.35 22.03
C ASP A 355 -5.57 -12.81 22.07
N ASN A 356 -5.99 -12.05 21.05
CA ASN A 356 -5.88 -10.58 20.97
C ASN A 356 -4.46 -10.00 21.26
N GLN A 357 -3.40 -10.76 20.98
CA GLN A 357 -2.02 -10.31 21.18
C GLN A 357 -1.44 -9.65 19.93
N THR A 358 -0.93 -8.42 20.04
CA THR A 358 -0.25 -7.73 18.93
C THR A 358 0.98 -8.51 18.40
N ARG A 359 1.03 -8.78 17.09
CA ARG A 359 2.09 -9.56 16.41
C ARG A 359 2.75 -8.82 15.24
N PRO A 360 3.65 -7.85 15.50
CA PRO A 360 4.32 -7.10 14.43
C PRO A 360 5.27 -7.98 13.61
N ASP A 361 5.81 -9.04 14.22
CA ASP A 361 6.68 -10.02 13.58
C ASP A 361 5.97 -10.80 12.47
N ILE A 362 4.73 -11.23 12.70
CA ILE A 362 3.90 -11.94 11.71
C ILE A 362 3.40 -10.95 10.65
N LEU A 363 2.90 -9.78 11.06
CA LEU A 363 2.40 -8.77 10.14
C LEU A 363 3.47 -8.37 9.11
N LYS A 364 4.74 -8.27 9.53
CA LYS A 364 5.86 -8.03 8.63
C LYS A 364 6.03 -9.14 7.58
N LEU A 365 5.89 -10.41 7.97
CA LEU A 365 5.99 -11.53 7.02
C LEU A 365 4.85 -11.54 6.00
N VAL A 366 3.63 -11.23 6.45
CA VAL A 366 2.46 -11.11 5.56
C VAL A 366 2.66 -9.97 4.58
N LEU A 367 3.13 -8.81 5.07
CA LEU A 367 3.42 -7.64 4.25
C LEU A 367 4.50 -7.95 3.19
N GLU A 368 5.61 -8.60 3.58
CA GLU A 368 6.67 -9.02 2.65
C GLU A 368 6.13 -9.97 1.57
N GLY A 369 5.30 -10.96 1.95
CA GLY A 369 4.66 -11.87 0.99
C GLY A 369 3.75 -11.14 0.00
N MET A 370 3.00 -10.15 0.48
CA MET A 370 2.12 -9.30 -0.31
C MET A 370 2.90 -8.37 -1.26
N GLN A 371 4.06 -7.87 -0.84
CA GLN A 371 4.95 -7.03 -1.66
C GLN A 371 5.64 -7.82 -2.78
N ASN A 372 6.16 -9.02 -2.46
CA ASN A 372 6.87 -9.87 -3.44
C ASN A 372 5.95 -10.43 -4.53
N HIS A 373 4.64 -10.51 -4.27
CA HIS A 373 3.64 -11.00 -5.19
C HIS A 373 2.50 -9.99 -5.40
N SER A 374 2.86 -8.72 -5.69
CA SER A 374 1.87 -7.65 -5.87
C SER A 374 0.85 -7.91 -6.97
N ASP A 375 1.23 -8.70 -7.97
CA ASP A 375 0.43 -8.96 -9.16
C ASP A 375 -0.35 -10.29 -9.06
N SER A 376 -0.17 -11.05 -7.96
CA SER A 376 -0.92 -12.28 -7.70
C SER A 376 -2.18 -11.98 -6.89
N LEU A 377 -3.34 -12.01 -7.56
CA LEU A 377 -4.64 -11.91 -6.90
C LEU A 377 -4.79 -12.93 -5.75
N SER A 378 -4.32 -14.16 -5.96
CA SER A 378 -4.48 -15.25 -4.99
C SER A 378 -3.71 -14.99 -3.69
N VAL A 379 -2.52 -14.40 -3.78
CA VAL A 379 -1.73 -13.98 -2.62
C VAL A 379 -2.36 -12.75 -1.97
N GLN A 380 -2.70 -11.71 -2.74
CA GLN A 380 -3.30 -10.48 -2.20
C GLN A 380 -4.60 -10.76 -1.43
N LEU A 381 -5.44 -11.67 -1.93
CA LEU A 381 -6.72 -12.00 -1.32
C LEU A 381 -6.56 -12.62 0.08
N VAL A 382 -5.64 -13.57 0.23
CA VAL A 382 -5.41 -14.23 1.53
C VAL A 382 -4.57 -13.36 2.46
N ALA A 383 -3.55 -12.67 1.93
CA ALA A 383 -2.71 -11.77 2.70
C ALA A 383 -3.53 -10.62 3.32
N SER A 384 -4.40 -9.97 2.55
CA SER A 384 -5.27 -8.90 3.05
C SER A 384 -6.21 -9.36 4.17
N ALA A 385 -6.71 -10.61 4.11
CA ALA A 385 -7.50 -11.19 5.19
C ALA A 385 -6.67 -11.43 6.46
N CYS A 386 -5.43 -11.93 6.31
CA CYS A 386 -4.50 -12.07 7.43
C CYS A 386 -4.16 -10.71 8.06
N ILE A 387 -3.91 -9.69 7.23
CA ILE A 387 -3.65 -8.31 7.70
C ILE A 387 -4.83 -7.82 8.52
N PHE A 388 -6.06 -7.95 8.02
CA PHE A 388 -7.25 -7.54 8.76
C PHE A 388 -7.31 -8.20 10.15
N ASN A 389 -7.13 -9.51 10.24
CA ASN A 389 -7.12 -10.21 11.54
C ASN A 389 -6.00 -9.68 12.47
N LEU A 390 -4.83 -9.37 11.90
CA LEU A 390 -3.67 -8.86 12.65
C LEU A 390 -3.75 -7.37 13.02
N THR A 391 -4.69 -6.61 12.44
CA THR A 391 -4.86 -5.16 12.66
C THR A 391 -6.26 -4.79 13.16
N ASN A 392 -7.08 -5.77 13.54
CA ASN A 392 -8.44 -5.50 13.99
C ASN A 392 -8.46 -4.91 15.42
N GLN A 393 -9.19 -3.82 15.62
CA GLN A 393 -9.46 -3.18 16.93
C GLN A 393 -8.20 -3.01 17.80
N ASP A 394 -8.16 -3.67 18.97
CA ASP A 394 -7.12 -3.58 19.98
C ASP A 394 -5.73 -3.96 19.45
N MET A 395 -5.67 -4.81 18.42
CA MET A 395 -4.42 -5.26 17.82
C MET A 395 -3.65 -4.09 17.21
N ALA A 396 -4.35 -3.13 16.61
CA ALA A 396 -3.72 -1.96 15.98
C ALA A 396 -3.16 -0.97 17.02
N VAL A 397 -3.69 -0.93 18.26
CA VAL A 397 -3.21 -0.02 19.33
C VAL A 397 -1.75 -0.28 19.67
N GLY A 398 -1.35 -1.56 19.71
CA GLY A 398 0.03 -1.95 20.01
C GLY A 398 0.98 -1.96 18.80
N MET A 399 0.47 -1.71 17.58
CA MET A 399 1.27 -1.85 16.36
C MET A 399 2.15 -0.61 16.10
N PRO A 400 3.40 -0.79 15.64
CA PRO A 400 4.23 0.34 15.22
C PRO A 400 3.57 1.11 14.07
N HIS A 401 3.39 2.43 14.21
CA HIS A 401 2.80 3.28 13.17
C HIS A 401 3.49 3.16 11.79
N PRO A 402 4.84 3.05 11.67
CA PRO A 402 5.48 2.84 10.38
C PRO A 402 5.06 1.54 9.69
N LEU A 403 4.85 0.47 10.47
CA LEU A 403 4.38 -0.80 9.93
C LEU A 403 2.93 -0.70 9.45
N LEU A 404 2.05 -0.03 10.21
CA LEU A 404 0.68 0.25 9.77
C LEU A 404 0.65 1.13 8.51
N SER A 405 1.52 2.13 8.41
CA SER A 405 1.65 2.96 7.20
C SER A 405 2.05 2.12 5.99
N ALA A 406 3.03 1.23 6.14
CA ALA A 406 3.45 0.32 5.08
C ALA A 406 2.34 -0.65 4.67
N VAL A 407 1.56 -1.15 5.64
CA VAL A 407 0.36 -1.97 5.41
C VAL A 407 -0.69 -1.20 4.60
N VAL A 408 -1.04 0.02 5.03
CA VAL A 408 -2.03 0.85 4.32
C VAL A 408 -1.60 1.11 2.88
N ASN A 409 -0.33 1.49 2.66
CA ASN A 409 0.20 1.72 1.32
C ASN A 409 0.10 0.46 0.43
N GLN A 410 0.39 -0.72 1.00
CA GLN A 410 0.30 -1.98 0.27
C GLN A 410 -1.16 -2.40 -0.01
N VAL A 411 -2.08 -2.15 0.93
CA VAL A 411 -3.52 -2.37 0.76
C VAL A 411 -4.07 -1.45 -0.34
N LEU A 412 -3.73 -0.15 -0.34
CA LEU A 412 -4.10 0.78 -1.40
C LEU A 412 -3.50 0.40 -2.77
N LYS A 413 -2.29 -0.18 -2.79
CA LYS A 413 -1.69 -0.74 -4.01
C LYS A 413 -2.48 -1.95 -4.52
N ALA A 414 -2.91 -2.85 -3.63
CA ALA A 414 -3.75 -3.99 -3.99
C ALA A 414 -5.12 -3.56 -4.53
N MET A 415 -5.76 -2.56 -3.90
CA MET A 415 -7.02 -1.98 -4.39
C MET A 415 -6.90 -1.45 -5.81
N ARG A 416 -5.79 -0.76 -6.13
CA ARG A 416 -5.47 -0.26 -7.48
C ARG A 416 -5.17 -1.36 -8.49
N GLY A 417 -4.46 -2.41 -8.09
CA GLY A 417 -4.11 -3.52 -8.96
C GLY A 417 -5.31 -4.38 -9.35
N PHE A 418 -6.33 -4.44 -8.49
CA PHE A 418 -7.46 -5.38 -8.62
C PHE A 418 -8.83 -4.70 -8.42
N PRO A 419 -9.17 -3.63 -9.17
CA PRO A 419 -10.38 -2.82 -8.94
C PRO A 419 -11.68 -3.64 -9.07
N SER A 420 -11.71 -4.62 -9.98
CA SER A 420 -12.90 -5.43 -10.27
C SER A 420 -13.14 -6.59 -9.28
N HIS A 421 -12.21 -6.82 -8.33
CA HIS A 421 -12.28 -7.99 -7.43
C HIS A 421 -12.90 -7.64 -6.07
N GLN A 422 -14.23 -7.75 -5.99
CA GLN A 422 -15.03 -7.35 -4.82
C GLN A 422 -14.55 -7.91 -3.47
N GLN A 423 -14.17 -9.19 -3.39
CA GLN A 423 -13.70 -9.77 -2.13
C GLN A 423 -12.39 -9.16 -1.64
N LEU A 424 -11.46 -8.86 -2.56
CA LEU A 424 -10.21 -8.19 -2.20
C LEU A 424 -10.48 -6.74 -1.78
N GLN A 425 -11.35 -6.03 -2.50
CA GLN A 425 -11.77 -4.67 -2.10
C GLN A 425 -12.40 -4.66 -0.71
N LYS A 426 -13.27 -5.64 -0.40
CA LYS A 426 -13.87 -5.83 0.92
C LYS A 426 -12.80 -6.03 2.01
N ASN A 427 -11.84 -6.93 1.81
CA ASN A 427 -10.76 -7.14 2.76
C ASN A 427 -9.92 -5.87 2.99
N CYS A 428 -9.61 -5.14 1.91
CA CYS A 428 -8.86 -3.89 1.99
C CYS A 428 -9.60 -2.81 2.78
N LEU A 429 -10.91 -2.64 2.53
CA LEU A 429 -11.74 -1.69 3.27
C LEU A 429 -11.89 -2.08 4.75
N LEU A 430 -11.97 -3.39 5.06
CA LEU A 430 -11.98 -3.84 6.46
C LEU A 430 -10.71 -3.43 7.22
N VAL A 431 -9.55 -3.46 6.57
CA VAL A 431 -8.30 -2.93 7.15
C VAL A 431 -8.40 -1.42 7.34
N LEU A 432 -8.85 -0.68 6.32
CA LEU A 432 -8.97 0.78 6.37
C LEU A 432 -10.04 1.27 7.36
N CYS A 433 -11.05 0.48 7.70
CA CYS A 433 -12.07 0.82 8.69
C CYS A 433 -11.55 0.90 10.14
N SER A 434 -10.27 0.61 10.38
CA SER A 434 -9.67 0.78 11.71
C SER A 434 -9.56 2.27 12.06
N ASP A 435 -10.17 2.66 13.18
CA ASP A 435 -10.16 4.05 13.67
C ASP A 435 -8.72 4.56 13.86
N ILE A 436 -7.84 3.74 14.45
CA ILE A 436 -6.43 4.08 14.68
C ILE A 436 -5.73 4.36 13.35
N ILE A 437 -6.02 3.56 12.33
CA ILE A 437 -5.43 3.75 11.00
C ILE A 437 -5.90 5.08 10.41
N LEU A 438 -7.20 5.35 10.36
CA LEU A 438 -7.73 6.59 9.75
C LEU A 438 -7.35 7.84 10.55
N GLN A 439 -7.27 7.72 11.87
CA GLN A 439 -7.07 8.84 12.76
C GLN A 439 -5.58 9.19 12.92
N ASP A 440 -4.74 8.20 13.27
CA ASP A 440 -3.42 8.42 13.86
C ASP A 440 -2.25 8.00 12.95
N VAL A 441 -2.47 7.05 12.03
CA VAL A 441 -1.42 6.55 11.15
C VAL A 441 -1.15 7.54 10.01
N PRO A 442 0.12 7.88 9.72
CA PRO A 442 0.45 8.72 8.57
C PRO A 442 0.42 7.90 7.27
N PHE A 443 -0.42 8.31 6.32
CA PHE A 443 -0.48 7.79 4.94
C PHE A 443 -1.09 8.84 4.00
N ASP A 444 -1.06 8.58 2.69
CA ASP A 444 -1.68 9.45 1.70
C ASP A 444 -3.22 9.34 1.76
N ARG A 445 -3.82 10.20 2.59
CA ARG A 445 -5.28 10.26 2.78
C ARG A 445 -6.02 10.68 1.52
N PHE A 446 -5.40 11.49 0.66
CA PHE A 446 -6.02 11.98 -0.56
C PHE A 446 -6.14 10.86 -1.60
N GLU A 447 -5.06 10.12 -1.84
CA GLU A 447 -5.10 8.96 -2.72
C GLU A 447 -6.03 7.86 -2.18
N ALA A 448 -6.06 7.65 -0.86
CA ALA A 448 -7.02 6.74 -0.23
C ALA A 448 -8.48 7.18 -0.48
N ALA A 449 -8.81 8.46 -0.26
CA ALA A 449 -10.15 8.98 -0.47
C ALA A 449 -10.59 8.82 -1.93
N LYS A 450 -9.71 9.15 -2.88
CA LYS A 450 -9.96 8.99 -4.32
C LYS A 450 -10.22 7.53 -4.71
N LEU A 451 -9.44 6.59 -4.18
CA LEU A 451 -9.63 5.17 -4.46
C LEU A 451 -10.94 4.63 -3.89
N VAL A 452 -11.27 4.99 -2.65
CA VAL A 452 -12.50 4.54 -1.99
C VAL A 452 -13.73 5.17 -2.66
N MET A 453 -13.67 6.43 -3.10
CA MET A 453 -14.75 7.06 -3.87
C MET A 453 -14.93 6.40 -5.24
N ASN A 454 -13.85 6.09 -5.95
CA ASN A 454 -13.95 5.37 -7.22
C ASN A 454 -14.58 3.98 -7.07
N LEU A 455 -14.48 3.33 -5.90
CA LEU A 455 -15.20 2.06 -5.67
C LEU A 455 -16.71 2.24 -5.66
N LEU A 456 -17.22 3.38 -5.16
CA LEU A 456 -18.65 3.68 -5.15
C LEU A 456 -19.21 3.81 -6.58
N SER A 457 -18.37 4.01 -7.59
CA SER A 457 -18.77 4.14 -9.01
C SER A 457 -19.36 2.86 -9.60
N GLY A 458 -19.09 1.71 -8.99
CA GLY A 458 -19.50 0.39 -9.48
C GLY A 458 -20.80 -0.14 -8.88
N GLN A 459 -21.19 -1.34 -9.30
CA GLN A 459 -22.20 -2.13 -8.58
C GLN A 459 -21.57 -2.71 -7.32
N VAL A 460 -21.85 -2.06 -6.20
CA VAL A 460 -21.30 -2.40 -4.89
C VAL A 460 -22.39 -2.99 -4.00
N ASP A 461 -22.05 -4.02 -3.21
CA ASP A 461 -22.96 -4.56 -2.21
C ASP A 461 -23.18 -3.57 -1.04
N GLN A 462 -24.25 -3.74 -0.28
CA GLN A 462 -24.60 -2.80 0.81
C GLN A 462 -23.52 -2.71 1.91
N THR A 463 -22.76 -3.78 2.14
CA THR A 463 -21.72 -3.81 3.19
C THR A 463 -20.52 -2.99 2.76
N LEU A 464 -20.06 -3.17 1.53
CA LEU A 464 -18.95 -2.44 0.94
C LEU A 464 -19.29 -0.96 0.77
N GLN A 465 -20.52 -0.65 0.35
CA GLN A 465 -21.02 0.72 0.30
C GLN A 465 -20.96 1.38 1.69
N ARG A 466 -21.44 0.70 2.74
CA ARG A 466 -21.38 1.22 4.11
C ARG A 466 -19.95 1.50 4.57
N MET A 467 -19.03 0.56 4.35
CA MET A 467 -17.61 0.72 4.73
C MET A 467 -16.95 1.87 3.95
N ALA A 468 -17.16 1.93 2.65
CA ALA A 468 -16.57 2.97 1.79
C ALA A 468 -17.04 4.37 2.21
N VAL A 469 -18.34 4.57 2.43
CA VAL A 469 -18.89 5.86 2.85
C VAL A 469 -18.42 6.23 4.27
N ALA A 470 -18.31 5.25 5.18
CA ALA A 470 -17.75 5.50 6.53
C ALA A 470 -16.29 5.99 6.45
N ILE A 471 -15.43 5.30 5.69
CA ILE A 471 -14.04 5.69 5.48
C ILE A 471 -13.95 7.09 4.86
N ILE A 472 -14.73 7.36 3.80
CA ILE A 472 -14.77 8.66 3.13
C ILE A 472 -15.16 9.77 4.12
N SER A 473 -16.18 9.54 4.96
CA SER A 473 -16.65 10.55 5.92
C SER A 473 -15.56 11.02 6.90
N ILE A 474 -14.63 10.12 7.23
CA ILE A 474 -13.48 10.43 8.09
C ILE A 474 -12.33 11.04 7.28
N LEU A 475 -12.01 10.49 6.11
CA LEU A 475 -10.89 10.95 5.29
C LEU A 475 -11.08 12.40 4.84
N VAL A 476 -12.26 12.74 4.30
CA VAL A 476 -12.54 14.09 3.78
C VAL A 476 -12.42 15.15 4.88
N ALA A 477 -12.89 14.86 6.10
CA ALA A 477 -12.74 15.76 7.24
C ALA A 477 -11.27 16.11 7.55
N LYS A 478 -10.33 15.22 7.23
CA LYS A 478 -8.89 15.40 7.46
C LYS A 478 -8.09 15.88 6.24
N LEU A 479 -8.72 16.08 5.09
CA LEU A 479 -8.04 16.61 3.90
C LEU A 479 -7.79 18.12 4.05
N SER A 480 -6.76 18.62 3.37
CA SER A 480 -6.58 20.07 3.20
C SER A 480 -7.65 20.66 2.27
N THR A 481 -7.91 21.96 2.37
CA THR A 481 -8.91 22.65 1.51
C THR A 481 -8.61 22.46 0.02
N GLU A 482 -7.33 22.47 -0.39
CA GLU A 482 -6.93 22.21 -1.78
C GLU A 482 -7.31 20.80 -2.24
N GLN A 483 -7.03 19.79 -1.41
CA GLN A 483 -7.36 18.39 -1.70
C GLN A 483 -8.87 18.15 -1.70
N THR A 484 -9.61 18.71 -0.74
CA THR A 484 -11.08 18.66 -0.71
C THR A 484 -11.67 19.31 -1.95
N THR A 485 -11.13 20.45 -2.40
CA THR A 485 -11.56 21.12 -3.63
C THR A 485 -11.33 20.26 -4.86
N GLN A 486 -10.17 19.62 -4.98
CA GLN A 486 -9.87 18.71 -6.09
C GLN A 486 -10.84 17.51 -6.11
N LEU A 487 -11.19 16.98 -4.95
CA LEU A 487 -12.09 15.83 -4.82
C LEU A 487 -13.56 16.24 -5.09
N GLY A 488 -14.01 17.37 -4.55
CA GLY A 488 -15.35 17.90 -4.74
C GLY A 488 -15.62 18.49 -6.14
N ALA A 489 -14.56 18.72 -6.93
CA ALA A 489 -14.68 19.11 -8.33
C ALA A 489 -15.21 17.98 -9.24
N ASP A 490 -15.26 16.73 -8.78
CA ASP A 490 -15.87 15.65 -9.53
C ASP A 490 -17.38 15.55 -9.25
N ILE A 491 -18.19 16.04 -10.19
CA ILE A 491 -19.65 16.00 -10.10
C ILE A 491 -20.20 14.57 -9.98
N PHE A 492 -19.47 13.57 -10.49
CA PHE A 492 -19.91 12.18 -10.40
C PHE A 492 -19.93 11.72 -8.94
N ILE A 493 -18.90 12.05 -8.16
CA ILE A 493 -18.80 11.75 -6.72
C ILE A 493 -19.98 12.34 -5.95
N MET A 494 -20.31 13.61 -6.25
CA MET A 494 -21.45 14.30 -5.64
C MET A 494 -22.76 13.54 -5.93
N LYS A 495 -23.01 13.22 -7.19
CA LYS A 495 -24.19 12.46 -7.62
C LYS A 495 -24.28 11.09 -6.94
N GLN A 496 -23.16 10.42 -6.72
CA GLN A 496 -23.14 9.12 -6.05
C GLN A 496 -23.57 9.22 -4.59
N LEU A 497 -22.95 10.14 -3.84
CA LEU A 497 -23.26 10.33 -2.42
C LEU A 497 -24.71 10.76 -2.22
N LEU A 498 -25.22 11.66 -3.07
CA LEU A 498 -26.65 12.04 -3.07
C LEU A 498 -27.56 10.85 -3.41
N GLY A 499 -27.20 10.01 -4.37
CA GLY A 499 -27.93 8.78 -4.67
C GLY A 499 -28.01 7.83 -3.47
N ILE A 500 -26.95 7.75 -2.66
CA ILE A 500 -26.93 6.97 -1.41
C ILE A 500 -27.86 7.61 -0.36
N VAL A 501 -27.80 8.94 -0.20
CA VAL A 501 -28.70 9.68 0.70
C VAL A 501 -30.15 9.42 0.31
N GLN A 502 -30.51 9.58 -0.97
CA GLN A 502 -31.86 9.32 -1.48
C GLN A 502 -32.30 7.88 -1.20
N GLN A 503 -31.47 6.90 -1.58
CA GLN A 503 -31.77 5.48 -1.36
C GLN A 503 -32.03 5.15 0.11
N LYS A 504 -31.22 5.71 1.02
CA LYS A 504 -31.33 5.43 2.46
C LYS A 504 -32.44 6.24 3.13
N ALA A 505 -32.62 7.50 2.75
CA ALA A 505 -33.68 8.36 3.28
C ALA A 505 -35.07 7.79 2.99
N MET A 506 -35.31 7.29 1.76
CA MET A 506 -36.58 6.66 1.36
C MET A 506 -36.98 5.44 2.19
N THR A 507 -36.05 4.83 2.94
CA THR A 507 -36.38 3.72 3.85
C THR A 507 -37.11 4.17 5.12
N GLY A 508 -37.02 5.47 5.47
CA GLY A 508 -37.65 6.05 6.65
C GLY A 508 -37.07 5.57 7.98
N VAL A 509 -35.90 4.92 7.99
CA VAL A 509 -35.24 4.41 9.19
C VAL A 509 -33.85 5.03 9.32
N VAL A 510 -33.51 5.45 10.54
CA VAL A 510 -32.19 5.99 10.87
C VAL A 510 -31.10 4.95 10.60
N ASP A 511 -30.29 5.20 9.56
CA ASP A 511 -29.23 4.31 9.11
C ASP A 511 -27.85 4.96 9.27
N SER A 512 -26.86 4.17 9.69
CA SER A 512 -25.47 4.68 9.83
C SER A 512 -24.87 5.12 8.50
N THR A 513 -25.19 4.46 7.39
CA THR A 513 -24.71 4.83 6.04
C THR A 513 -25.27 6.19 5.63
N LEU A 514 -26.54 6.48 5.97
CA LEU A 514 -27.13 7.80 5.75
C LEU A 514 -26.34 8.87 6.52
N LYS A 515 -26.07 8.65 7.82
CA LYS A 515 -25.28 9.59 8.64
C LYS A 515 -23.88 9.81 8.08
N PHE A 516 -23.20 8.76 7.62
CA PHE A 516 -21.87 8.89 7.00
C PHE A 516 -21.92 9.62 5.66
N ALA A 517 -22.93 9.36 4.82
CA ALA A 517 -23.08 10.02 3.53
C ALA A 517 -23.33 11.53 3.70
N LEU A 518 -24.22 11.90 4.62
CA LEU A 518 -24.48 13.30 4.97
C LEU A 518 -23.21 13.97 5.53
N SER A 519 -22.46 13.27 6.40
CA SER A 519 -21.19 13.78 6.94
C SER A 519 -20.12 13.97 5.86
N ALA A 520 -20.04 13.06 4.87
CA ALA A 520 -19.11 13.17 3.77
C ALA A 520 -19.45 14.37 2.86
N LEU A 521 -20.73 14.55 2.53
CA LEU A 521 -21.21 15.69 1.74
C LEU A 521 -20.97 17.03 2.45
N TRP A 522 -21.25 17.09 3.75
CA TRP A 522 -20.98 18.29 4.56
C TRP A 522 -19.48 18.66 4.53
N ASN A 523 -18.59 17.69 4.77
CA ASN A 523 -17.14 17.97 4.72
C ASN A 523 -16.61 18.25 3.31
N LEU A 524 -17.26 17.75 2.25
CA LEU A 524 -16.86 18.00 0.87
C LEU A 524 -17.23 19.41 0.38
N THR A 525 -18.27 20.01 0.95
CA THR A 525 -18.76 21.35 0.60
C THR A 525 -18.11 22.45 1.45
N ASP A 526 -17.50 22.08 2.57
CA ASP A 526 -16.79 22.98 3.49
C ASP A 526 -15.67 23.74 2.76
N GLU A 527 -15.76 25.08 2.79
CA GLU A 527 -14.91 26.03 2.06
C GLU A 527 -14.65 25.67 0.58
N THR A 528 -15.59 24.96 -0.07
CA THR A 528 -15.44 24.44 -1.43
C THR A 528 -16.60 24.86 -2.34
N PRO A 529 -16.58 26.08 -2.91
CA PRO A 529 -17.68 26.62 -3.71
C PRO A 529 -18.05 25.78 -4.94
N THR A 530 -17.07 25.09 -5.54
CA THR A 530 -17.31 24.18 -6.68
C THR A 530 -18.13 22.96 -6.27
N ALA A 531 -17.86 22.37 -5.11
CA ALA A 531 -18.62 21.23 -4.59
C ALA A 531 -20.05 21.66 -4.21
N SER A 532 -20.20 22.82 -3.55
CA SER A 532 -21.52 23.38 -3.23
C SER A 532 -22.36 23.61 -4.49
N ARG A 533 -21.75 24.12 -5.57
CA ARG A 533 -22.41 24.28 -6.87
C ARG A 533 -22.82 22.94 -7.49
N HIS A 534 -21.94 21.93 -7.44
CA HIS A 534 -22.27 20.58 -7.93
C HIS A 534 -23.39 19.93 -7.13
N PHE A 535 -23.46 20.15 -5.82
CA PHE A 535 -24.54 19.68 -4.96
C PHE A 535 -25.89 20.20 -5.45
N ILE A 536 -26.00 21.51 -5.70
CA ILE A 536 -27.23 22.14 -6.23
C ILE A 536 -27.57 21.57 -7.62
N GLN A 537 -26.58 21.50 -8.53
CA GLN A 537 -26.78 20.94 -9.88
C GLN A 537 -27.27 19.49 -9.88
N CYS A 538 -27.01 18.74 -8.80
CA CYS A 538 -27.45 17.36 -8.63
C CYS A 538 -28.81 17.23 -7.90
N GLN A 539 -29.60 18.32 -7.79
CA GLN A 539 -30.88 18.36 -7.07
C GLN A 539 -30.74 18.01 -5.58
N GLY A 540 -29.64 18.49 -4.98
CA GLY A 540 -29.35 18.23 -3.57
C GLY A 540 -30.26 18.98 -2.61
N LEU A 541 -30.74 20.18 -2.99
CA LEU A 541 -31.60 21.02 -2.14
C LEU A 541 -32.95 20.37 -1.90
N GLU A 542 -33.61 19.94 -2.98
CA GLU A 542 -34.92 19.28 -2.93
C GLU A 542 -34.86 18.00 -2.10
N LEU A 543 -33.79 17.20 -2.28
CA LEU A 543 -33.56 16.01 -1.46
C LEU A 543 -33.34 16.36 0.01
N TYR A 544 -32.64 17.43 0.32
CA TYR A 544 -32.35 17.82 1.70
C TYR A 544 -33.58 18.37 2.42
N GLU A 545 -34.48 19.06 1.71
CA GLU A 545 -35.81 19.43 2.21
C GLU A 545 -36.63 18.19 2.57
N GLU A 546 -36.74 17.21 1.65
CA GLU A 546 -37.44 15.95 1.92
C GLU A 546 -36.86 15.20 3.14
N VAL A 547 -35.53 15.24 3.31
CA VAL A 547 -34.85 14.63 4.46
C VAL A 547 -35.17 15.36 5.76
N LEU A 548 -35.19 16.71 5.77
CA LEU A 548 -35.56 17.48 6.97
C LEU A 548 -37.00 17.21 7.39
N GLU A 549 -37.93 17.12 6.43
CA GLU A 549 -39.33 16.78 6.69
C GLU A 549 -39.47 15.34 7.23
N SER A 550 -38.78 14.38 6.62
CA SER A 550 -38.88 12.97 7.00
C SER A 550 -38.21 12.65 8.34
N TYR A 551 -37.12 13.36 8.67
CA TYR A 551 -36.30 13.13 9.87
C TYR A 551 -36.40 14.30 10.87
N TYR A 552 -37.58 14.90 10.99
CA TYR A 552 -37.84 16.08 11.83
C TYR A 552 -37.52 15.90 13.33
N SER A 553 -37.50 14.66 13.82
CA SER A 553 -37.19 14.32 15.22
C SER A 553 -35.73 13.92 15.46
N GLU A 554 -34.92 13.82 14.41
CA GLU A 554 -33.58 13.25 14.47
C GLU A 554 -32.51 14.33 14.35
N SER A 555 -32.19 14.98 15.47
CA SER A 555 -31.26 16.12 15.53
C SER A 555 -29.88 15.83 14.91
N SER A 556 -29.37 14.61 15.06
CA SER A 556 -28.10 14.19 14.44
C SER A 556 -28.11 14.19 12.90
N ILE A 557 -29.27 14.03 12.27
CA ILE A 557 -29.45 14.09 10.81
C ILE A 557 -29.67 15.55 10.40
N GLN A 558 -30.57 16.25 11.10
CA GLN A 558 -30.84 17.67 10.88
C GLN A 558 -29.56 18.52 10.92
N GLN A 559 -28.69 18.31 11.92
CA GLN A 559 -27.41 19.02 12.02
C GLN A 559 -26.51 18.83 10.80
N LYS A 560 -26.48 17.63 10.21
CA LYS A 560 -25.63 17.36 9.03
C LYS A 560 -26.19 17.99 7.77
N VAL A 561 -27.52 17.94 7.63
CA VAL A 561 -28.23 18.58 6.52
C VAL A 561 -28.06 20.09 6.59
N LEU A 562 -28.37 20.70 7.73
CA LEU A 562 -28.22 22.14 7.95
C LEU A 562 -26.76 22.58 7.89
N GLY A 563 -25.81 21.75 8.34
CA GLY A 563 -24.38 22.05 8.22
C GLY A 563 -23.92 22.24 6.78
N LEU A 564 -24.39 21.39 5.85
CA LEU A 564 -24.12 21.57 4.42
C LEU A 564 -24.83 22.81 3.86
N LEU A 565 -26.10 23.02 4.20
CA LEU A 565 -26.84 24.21 3.75
C LEU A 565 -26.18 25.51 4.25
N ASN A 566 -25.61 25.50 5.46
CA ASN A 566 -24.82 26.61 5.98
C ASN A 566 -23.57 26.86 5.11
N ASN A 567 -22.84 25.80 4.73
CA ASN A 567 -21.71 25.94 3.81
C ASN A 567 -22.13 26.50 2.43
N ILE A 568 -23.34 26.23 1.96
CA ILE A 568 -23.89 26.85 0.74
C ILE A 568 -24.18 28.34 0.98
N ALA A 569 -24.80 28.68 2.12
CA ALA A 569 -25.13 30.05 2.48
C ALA A 569 -23.88 30.95 2.65
N GLU A 570 -22.75 30.36 3.05
CA GLU A 570 -21.45 31.03 3.10
C GLU A 570 -20.93 31.48 1.72
N VAL A 571 -21.36 30.82 0.63
CA VAL A 571 -20.94 31.13 -0.74
C VAL A 571 -21.88 32.17 -1.34
N GLU A 572 -21.44 33.43 -1.38
CA GLU A 572 -22.21 34.58 -1.87
C GLU A 572 -22.95 34.34 -3.21
N GLU A 573 -22.31 33.66 -4.15
CA GLU A 573 -22.84 33.40 -5.49
C GLU A 573 -23.99 32.40 -5.51
N LEU A 574 -24.12 31.56 -4.48
CA LEU A 574 -25.11 30.49 -4.35
C LEU A 574 -26.25 30.85 -3.39
N GLN A 575 -26.17 31.98 -2.70
CA GLN A 575 -27.21 32.42 -1.75
C GLN A 575 -28.58 32.56 -2.42
N ALA A 576 -28.61 32.95 -3.70
CA ALA A 576 -29.85 33.08 -4.46
C ALA A 576 -30.58 31.74 -4.64
N ASP A 577 -29.86 30.62 -4.67
CA ASP A 577 -30.46 29.27 -4.76
C ASP A 577 -31.15 28.84 -3.46
N LEU A 578 -30.85 29.51 -2.33
CA LEU A 578 -31.50 29.28 -1.02
C LEU A 578 -32.64 30.27 -0.73
N MET A 579 -32.91 31.24 -1.62
CA MET A 579 -33.96 32.24 -1.45
C MET A 579 -35.34 31.66 -1.84
N ASP A 580 -35.77 30.63 -1.11
CA ASP A 580 -37.10 30.05 -1.18
C ASP A 580 -37.86 30.29 0.13
N GLU A 581 -39.06 30.85 0.05
CA GLU A 581 -39.85 31.23 1.23
C GLU A 581 -40.23 30.01 2.08
N GLY A 582 -40.57 28.88 1.47
CA GLY A 582 -40.93 27.65 2.18
C GLY A 582 -39.73 27.04 2.92
N LEU A 583 -38.56 27.02 2.27
CA LEU A 583 -37.31 26.60 2.89
C LEU A 583 -36.96 27.49 4.10
N LEU A 584 -37.02 28.82 3.94
CA LEU A 584 -36.70 29.75 5.02
C LEU A 584 -37.67 29.63 6.20
N ASP A 585 -38.97 29.47 5.94
CA ASP A 585 -39.96 29.21 6.99
C ASP A 585 -39.65 27.91 7.75
N HIS A 586 -39.26 26.85 7.03
CA HIS A 586 -38.87 25.59 7.66
C HIS A 586 -37.61 25.77 8.52
N ILE A 587 -36.56 26.43 8.01
CA ILE A 587 -35.32 26.70 8.76
C ILE A 587 -35.61 27.57 9.99
N MET A 588 -36.49 28.57 9.86
CA MET A 588 -36.87 29.44 10.96
C MET A 588 -37.62 28.67 12.05
N SER A 589 -38.43 27.67 11.69
CA SER A 589 -39.04 26.75 12.68
C SER A 589 -38.03 25.92 13.48
N LEU A 590 -36.84 25.69 12.91
CA LEU A 590 -35.71 24.99 13.55
C LEU A 590 -34.82 25.93 14.37
N LEU A 591 -35.04 27.25 14.34
CA LEU A 591 -34.25 28.22 15.07
C LEU A 591 -34.60 28.22 16.58
N GLN A 592 -35.87 27.99 16.93
CA GLN A 592 -36.33 27.99 18.31
C GLN A 592 -37.56 27.09 18.49
N GLY A 593 -37.46 26.07 19.36
CA GLY A 593 -38.57 25.18 19.71
C GLY A 593 -38.30 24.35 20.97
N PRO A 594 -39.33 23.85 21.66
CA PRO A 594 -39.20 23.20 22.97
C PRO A 594 -38.40 21.89 22.97
N HIS A 595 -38.17 21.30 21.79
CA HIS A 595 -37.45 20.04 21.59
C HIS A 595 -36.28 20.17 20.60
N VAL A 596 -35.91 21.39 20.22
CA VAL A 596 -34.83 21.61 19.28
C VAL A 596 -33.51 21.70 20.04
N GLU A 597 -32.55 20.83 19.70
CA GLU A 597 -31.20 20.89 20.25
C GLU A 597 -30.47 22.15 19.75
N VAL A 598 -29.65 22.76 20.62
CA VAL A 598 -28.86 23.96 20.29
C VAL A 598 -28.03 23.78 19.02
N GLY A 599 -27.52 22.58 18.74
CA GLY A 599 -26.78 22.31 17.51
C GLY A 599 -27.61 22.44 16.23
N VAL A 600 -28.90 22.10 16.27
CA VAL A 600 -29.81 22.32 15.13
C VAL A 600 -30.07 23.81 14.96
N SER A 601 -30.41 24.50 16.05
CA SER A 601 -30.65 25.96 16.05
C SER A 601 -29.43 26.74 15.60
N TYR A 602 -28.24 26.28 15.94
CA TYR A 602 -26.97 26.88 15.54
C TYR A 602 -26.80 26.93 14.01
N PHE A 603 -26.98 25.79 13.33
CA PHE A 603 -26.84 25.74 11.87
C PHE A 603 -27.98 26.46 11.16
N ALA A 604 -29.22 26.33 11.67
CA ALA A 604 -30.35 27.11 11.17
C ALA A 604 -30.07 28.62 11.25
N GLY A 605 -29.55 29.07 12.40
CA GLY A 605 -29.16 30.46 12.61
C GLY A 605 -28.04 30.93 11.69
N GLY A 606 -27.08 30.06 11.36
CA GLY A 606 -25.99 30.37 10.44
C GLY A 606 -26.47 30.63 9.02
N ILE A 607 -27.34 29.74 8.51
CA ILE A 607 -27.96 29.91 7.19
C ILE A 607 -28.68 31.26 7.12
N LEU A 608 -29.55 31.53 8.10
CA LEU A 608 -30.31 32.77 8.17
C LEU A 608 -29.41 34.01 8.32
N ALA A 609 -28.36 33.94 9.14
CA ALA A 609 -27.41 35.04 9.32
C ALA A 609 -26.68 35.37 8.01
N HIS A 610 -26.21 34.35 7.28
CA HIS A 610 -25.54 34.54 6.00
C HIS A 610 -26.48 35.14 4.95
N LEU A 611 -27.71 34.61 4.80
CA LEU A 611 -28.67 35.10 3.80
C LEU A 611 -29.18 36.51 4.11
N THR A 612 -29.36 36.86 5.38
CA THR A 612 -29.86 38.20 5.77
C THR A 612 -28.77 39.28 5.85
N SER A 613 -27.49 38.90 5.83
CA SER A 613 -26.34 39.83 5.91
C SER A 613 -26.27 40.82 4.75
N ARG A 614 -26.79 40.44 3.57
CA ARG A 614 -26.71 41.23 2.33
C ARG A 614 -28.08 41.71 1.89
N GLN A 615 -28.39 42.96 2.19
CA GLN A 615 -29.66 43.56 1.80
C GLN A 615 -29.81 43.67 0.27
N ASP A 616 -28.72 43.86 -0.46
CA ASP A 616 -28.68 43.96 -1.94
C ASP A 616 -28.98 42.63 -2.64
N ALA A 617 -28.65 41.51 -1.99
CA ALA A 617 -28.87 40.16 -2.52
C ALA A 617 -30.23 39.57 -2.11
N TRP A 618 -30.98 40.22 -1.21
CA TRP A 618 -32.27 39.73 -0.72
C TRP A 618 -33.39 39.92 -1.75
N THR A 619 -34.03 38.82 -2.16
CA THR A 619 -35.06 38.81 -3.22
C THR A 619 -36.48 38.58 -2.72
N LEU A 620 -36.65 38.14 -1.46
CA LEU A 620 -37.94 37.84 -0.83
C LEU A 620 -38.55 39.08 -0.17
N ASP A 621 -39.70 38.92 0.50
CA ASP A 621 -40.35 40.01 1.24
C ASP A 621 -39.40 40.60 2.30
N GLN A 622 -39.39 41.93 2.40
CA GLN A 622 -38.60 42.64 3.40
C GLN A 622 -39.16 42.45 4.81
N GLU A 623 -40.47 42.20 4.94
CA GLU A 623 -41.08 41.86 6.24
C GLU A 623 -40.55 40.52 6.77
N LEU A 624 -40.37 39.52 5.89
CA LEU A 624 -39.75 38.24 6.23
C LEU A 624 -38.29 38.45 6.68
N ARG A 625 -37.51 39.25 5.97
CA ARG A 625 -36.12 39.57 6.36
C ARG A 625 -36.05 40.16 7.76
N GLN A 626 -36.93 41.12 8.05
CA GLN A 626 -36.97 41.77 9.36
C GLN A 626 -37.36 40.78 10.47
N THR A 627 -38.34 39.91 10.20
CA THR A 627 -38.77 38.84 11.11
C THR A 627 -37.61 37.89 11.44
N ILE A 628 -36.85 37.45 10.43
CA ILE A 628 -35.70 36.58 10.62
C ILE A 628 -34.64 37.25 11.50
N LEU A 629 -34.32 38.53 11.25
CA LEU A 629 -33.33 39.27 12.03
C LEU A 629 -33.72 39.41 13.51
N GLU A 630 -35.00 39.65 13.78
CA GLU A 630 -35.54 39.74 15.15
C GLU A 630 -35.51 38.38 15.85
N GLN A 631 -35.92 37.31 15.17
CA GLN A 631 -35.90 35.96 15.72
C GLN A 631 -34.47 35.44 15.96
N LEU A 632 -33.51 35.75 15.08
CA LEU A 632 -32.10 35.44 15.29
C LEU A 632 -31.60 36.03 16.61
N CYS A 633 -31.84 37.32 16.85
CA CYS A 633 -31.46 37.96 18.10
C CYS A 633 -32.09 37.27 19.31
N ALA A 634 -33.41 37.03 19.25
CA ALA A 634 -34.16 36.45 20.35
C ALA A 634 -33.70 35.01 20.66
N ALA A 635 -33.45 34.18 19.65
CA ALA A 635 -33.06 32.79 19.80
C ALA A 635 -31.63 32.65 20.34
N ILE A 636 -30.65 33.33 19.76
CA ILE A 636 -29.22 33.18 20.11
C ILE A 636 -28.95 33.51 21.58
N LEU A 637 -29.66 34.51 22.13
CA LEU A 637 -29.52 34.91 23.53
C LEU A 637 -30.06 33.86 24.52
N THR A 638 -30.81 32.85 24.05
CA THR A 638 -31.30 31.74 24.87
C THR A 638 -30.40 30.50 24.85
N TRP A 639 -29.37 30.47 24.00
CA TRP A 639 -28.54 29.28 23.82
C TRP A 639 -27.47 29.15 24.90
N ASP A 640 -27.49 28.01 25.58
CA ASP A 640 -26.40 27.58 26.45
C ASP A 640 -25.23 27.01 25.64
N LEU A 641 -24.02 27.14 26.18
CA LEU A 641 -22.83 26.55 25.57
C LEU A 641 -22.84 25.02 25.77
N PRO A 642 -22.77 24.21 24.70
CA PRO A 642 -22.72 22.76 24.81
C PRO A 642 -21.42 22.28 25.48
N GLU A 643 -21.54 21.26 26.33
CA GLU A 643 -20.40 20.65 27.04
C GLU A 643 -19.45 19.87 26.13
N ARG A 644 -19.94 19.40 24.98
CA ARG A 644 -19.17 18.61 24.01
C ARG A 644 -18.88 19.43 22.76
N GLU A 645 -17.75 19.12 22.12
CA GLU A 645 -17.39 19.69 20.83
C GLU A 645 -18.50 19.42 19.81
N MET A 646 -19.00 20.50 19.21
CA MET A 646 -20.17 20.48 18.32
C MET A 646 -19.78 20.76 16.87
N VAL A 647 -18.83 21.66 16.67
CA VAL A 647 -18.38 22.14 15.36
C VAL A 647 -16.90 22.44 15.42
N SER A 648 -16.22 22.26 14.29
CA SER A 648 -14.83 22.64 14.10
C SER A 648 -14.69 23.47 12.84
N TYR A 649 -13.89 24.54 12.89
CA TYR A 649 -13.66 25.44 11.76
C TYR A 649 -12.27 25.27 11.18
N ARG A 650 -12.18 25.29 9.83
CA ARG A 650 -10.90 25.31 9.10
C ARG A 650 -10.29 26.71 9.10
N SER A 651 -11.14 27.73 8.96
CA SER A 651 -10.78 29.15 9.06
C SER A 651 -11.93 29.96 9.67
N PHE A 652 -11.63 31.18 10.11
CA PHE A 652 -12.64 32.17 10.51
C PHE A 652 -13.09 33.08 9.36
N ARG A 653 -12.57 32.88 8.13
CA ARG A 653 -12.89 33.72 6.98
C ARG A 653 -14.40 33.87 6.69
N PRO A 654 -15.24 32.82 6.80
CA PRO A 654 -16.68 32.97 6.58
C PRO A 654 -17.35 33.98 7.51
N PHE A 655 -16.79 34.23 8.70
CA PHE A 655 -17.34 35.17 9.67
C PHE A 655 -16.99 36.64 9.40
N PHE A 656 -16.01 36.93 8.55
CA PHE A 656 -15.45 38.29 8.46
C PHE A 656 -16.45 39.31 7.93
N SER A 657 -17.27 38.92 6.95
CA SER A 657 -18.35 39.76 6.42
C SER A 657 -19.45 40.00 7.47
N LEU A 658 -19.73 38.99 8.31
CA LEU A 658 -20.75 39.04 9.36
C LEU A 658 -20.34 39.89 10.57
N LEU A 659 -19.04 40.05 10.81
CA LEU A 659 -18.48 40.86 11.90
C LEU A 659 -18.31 42.35 11.55
N GLN A 660 -18.68 42.79 10.35
CA GLN A 660 -18.60 44.20 9.98
C GLN A 660 -19.60 45.03 10.81
N THR A 661 -19.22 46.25 11.22
CA THR A 661 -20.06 47.11 12.08
C THR A 661 -21.40 47.51 11.45
N CYS A 662 -21.50 47.50 10.12
CA CYS A 662 -22.74 47.79 9.39
C CYS A 662 -23.75 46.63 9.38
N GLN A 663 -23.39 45.46 9.90
CA GLN A 663 -24.26 44.28 9.88
C GLN A 663 -25.38 44.36 10.92
N PRO A 664 -26.55 43.76 10.66
CA PRO A 664 -27.61 43.65 11.64
C PRO A 664 -27.17 42.91 12.91
N ALA A 665 -27.73 43.28 14.06
CA ALA A 665 -27.34 42.71 15.34
C ALA A 665 -27.49 41.17 15.39
N GLY A 666 -28.54 40.60 14.81
CA GLY A 666 -28.76 39.15 14.78
C GLY A 666 -27.68 38.39 14.02
N VAL A 667 -27.19 38.98 12.92
CA VAL A 667 -26.09 38.43 12.09
C VAL A 667 -24.78 38.44 12.87
N GLN A 668 -24.44 39.59 13.45
CA GLN A 668 -23.23 39.74 14.27
C GLN A 668 -23.26 38.85 15.51
N LEU A 669 -24.42 38.72 16.18
CA LEU A 669 -24.62 37.86 17.35
C LEU A 669 -24.29 36.41 17.05
N TRP A 670 -24.74 35.88 15.91
CA TRP A 670 -24.43 34.51 15.51
C TRP A 670 -22.93 34.31 15.33
N ALA A 671 -22.27 35.23 14.62
CA ALA A 671 -20.84 35.16 14.35
C ALA A 671 -19.99 35.20 15.64
N VAL A 672 -20.28 36.13 16.57
CA VAL A 672 -19.55 36.18 17.84
C VAL A 672 -19.88 34.99 18.75
N TRP A 673 -21.12 34.47 18.71
CA TRP A 673 -21.47 33.26 19.47
C TRP A 673 -20.69 32.04 18.96
N ALA A 674 -20.62 31.85 17.64
CA ALA A 674 -19.86 30.78 16.99
C ALA A 674 -18.37 30.81 17.35
N ILE A 675 -17.73 31.99 17.25
CA ILE A 675 -16.32 32.17 17.59
C ILE A 675 -16.09 31.89 19.08
N ARG A 676 -16.98 32.39 19.95
CA ARG A 676 -16.91 32.15 21.40
C ARG A 676 -16.99 30.66 21.73
N LEU A 677 -17.89 29.92 21.07
CA LEU A 677 -18.06 28.49 21.28
C LEU A 677 -16.74 27.75 21.08
N VAL A 678 -16.14 27.86 19.89
CA VAL A 678 -14.93 27.10 19.55
C VAL A 678 -13.71 27.56 20.34
N CYS A 679 -13.60 28.86 20.66
CA CYS A 679 -12.53 29.37 21.53
C CYS A 679 -12.65 28.87 22.97
N THR A 680 -13.87 28.62 23.45
CA THR A 680 -14.10 28.05 24.79
C THR A 680 -13.76 26.55 24.82
N GLN A 681 -14.07 25.83 23.74
CA GLN A 681 -13.85 24.38 23.65
C GLN A 681 -12.39 23.99 23.36
N ASN A 682 -11.69 24.76 22.52
CA ASN A 682 -10.28 24.52 22.19
C ASN A 682 -9.52 25.85 22.03
N SER A 683 -9.23 26.49 23.16
CA SER A 683 -8.64 27.82 23.20
C SER A 683 -7.28 27.91 22.50
N MET A 684 -6.42 26.89 22.64
CA MET A 684 -5.08 26.87 22.03
C MET A 684 -5.13 26.95 20.50
N GLN A 685 -5.96 26.12 19.86
CA GLN A 685 -6.06 26.07 18.40
C GLN A 685 -6.70 27.35 17.85
N TYR A 686 -7.87 27.72 18.38
CA TYR A 686 -8.68 28.78 17.79
C TYR A 686 -8.18 30.18 18.14
N CYS A 687 -7.55 30.42 19.30
CA CYS A 687 -6.95 31.71 19.61
C CYS A 687 -5.76 32.02 18.69
N ARG A 688 -4.99 30.98 18.32
CA ARG A 688 -3.93 31.11 17.32
C ARG A 688 -4.50 31.48 15.94
N MET A 689 -5.55 30.79 15.51
CA MET A 689 -6.24 31.08 14.25
C MET A 689 -6.84 32.49 14.21
N LEU A 690 -7.48 32.96 15.30
CA LEU A 690 -8.00 34.32 15.42
C LEU A 690 -6.92 35.39 15.14
N GLN A 691 -5.70 35.15 15.64
CA GLN A 691 -4.58 36.07 15.46
C GLN A 691 -3.97 35.99 14.06
N GLU A 692 -3.73 34.78 13.56
CA GLU A 692 -3.10 34.56 12.25
C GLU A 692 -3.98 35.08 11.11
N GLU A 693 -5.31 35.03 11.26
CA GLU A 693 -6.26 35.47 10.24
C GLU A 693 -6.76 36.91 10.40
N GLY A 694 -6.43 37.59 11.52
CA GLY A 694 -6.80 38.99 11.75
C GLY A 694 -8.20 39.23 12.32
N ALA A 695 -8.89 38.17 12.77
CA ALA A 695 -10.21 38.27 13.40
C ALA A 695 -10.20 39.08 14.71
N VAL A 696 -9.06 39.09 15.42
CA VAL A 696 -8.86 39.90 16.64
C VAL A 696 -9.13 41.39 16.42
N ASP A 697 -8.71 41.93 15.28
CA ASP A 697 -8.88 43.36 14.99
C ASP A 697 -10.33 43.71 14.62
N LEU A 698 -11.06 42.77 14.00
CA LEU A 698 -12.50 42.90 13.78
C LEU A 698 -13.26 42.92 15.13
N LEU A 699 -12.92 42.03 16.06
CA LEU A 699 -13.53 42.00 17.40
C LEU A 699 -13.26 43.29 18.18
N LYS A 700 -12.04 43.83 18.13
CA LYS A 700 -11.71 45.13 18.75
C LYS A 700 -12.52 46.27 18.13
N THR A 701 -12.69 46.25 16.80
CA THR A 701 -13.48 47.24 16.08
C THR A 701 -14.94 47.24 16.56
N LEU A 702 -15.56 46.07 16.67
CA LEU A 702 -16.92 45.90 17.23
C LEU A 702 -17.03 46.42 18.67
N ILE A 703 -16.01 46.21 19.50
CA ILE A 703 -16.04 46.71 20.89
C ILE A 703 -15.99 48.24 20.92
N SER A 704 -15.14 48.84 20.08
CA SER A 704 -14.93 50.29 20.02
C SER A 704 -16.08 51.06 19.38
N ASP A 705 -16.91 50.40 18.57
CA ASP A 705 -18.04 51.01 17.91
C ASP A 705 -19.21 51.21 18.89
N LEU A 706 -19.73 52.44 18.94
CA LEU A 706 -20.78 52.85 19.87
C LEU A 706 -22.14 52.26 19.50
N ASP A 707 -22.37 52.02 18.20
CA ASP A 707 -23.63 51.53 17.66
C ASP A 707 -23.77 50.00 17.75
N THR A 708 -22.69 49.29 18.10
CA THR A 708 -22.71 47.84 18.32
C THR A 708 -23.58 47.46 19.53
N HIS A 709 -24.46 46.47 19.34
CA HIS A 709 -25.37 45.98 20.38
C HIS A 709 -24.62 45.49 21.63
N SER A 710 -25.17 45.78 22.82
CA SER A 710 -24.49 45.54 24.10
C SER A 710 -24.09 44.06 24.33
N ASP A 711 -24.92 43.11 23.93
CA ASP A 711 -24.61 41.68 24.02
C ASP A 711 -23.47 41.24 23.09
N ILE A 712 -23.36 41.83 21.89
CA ILE A 712 -22.28 41.55 20.94
C ILE A 712 -20.96 42.04 21.54
N ARG A 713 -20.95 43.27 22.06
CA ARG A 713 -19.77 43.84 22.74
C ARG A 713 -19.32 42.95 23.90
N ARG A 714 -20.25 42.51 24.75
CA ARG A 714 -19.98 41.60 25.88
C ARG A 714 -19.38 40.26 25.43
N MET A 715 -19.91 39.67 24.36
CA MET A 715 -19.37 38.41 23.82
C MET A 715 -17.99 38.59 23.18
N ALA A 716 -17.78 39.68 22.44
CA ALA A 716 -16.48 40.03 21.87
C ALA A 716 -15.41 40.24 22.95
N GLU A 717 -15.74 40.95 24.03
CA GLU A 717 -14.87 41.12 25.20
C GLU A 717 -14.51 39.77 25.84
N CYS A 718 -15.49 38.86 25.96
CA CYS A 718 -15.27 37.51 26.48
C CYS A 718 -14.29 36.72 25.60
N ILE A 719 -14.44 36.76 24.28
CA ILE A 719 -13.52 36.10 23.33
C ILE A 719 -12.10 36.66 23.48
N LEU A 720 -11.95 38.00 23.54
CA LEU A 720 -10.65 38.62 23.74
C LEU A 720 -10.04 38.26 25.10
N GLY A 721 -10.86 38.10 26.14
CA GLY A 721 -10.42 37.60 27.44
C GLY A 721 -9.81 36.20 27.37
N ILE A 722 -10.46 35.28 26.64
CA ILE A 722 -9.95 33.92 26.40
C ILE A 722 -8.64 33.99 25.61
N TYR A 723 -8.61 34.77 24.53
CA TYR A 723 -7.43 34.97 23.68
C TYR A 723 -6.22 35.49 24.50
N HIS A 724 -6.44 36.49 25.35
CA HIS A 724 -5.39 37.00 26.22
C HIS A 724 -4.93 35.96 27.24
N GLY A 725 -5.81 35.14 27.79
CA GLY A 725 -5.45 34.06 28.73
C GLY A 725 -4.54 32.97 28.15
N VAL A 726 -4.55 32.78 26.82
CA VAL A 726 -3.71 31.79 26.11
C VAL A 726 -2.38 32.40 25.62
N SER A 727 -2.33 33.72 25.44
CA SER A 727 -1.18 34.43 24.87
C SER A 727 -0.03 34.67 25.86
N TRP A 728 -0.13 34.17 27.10
CA TRP A 728 0.86 34.30 28.18
C TRP A 728 1.47 32.99 28.61
#